data_AF-A0A821TMJ1-F1
#
_entry.id   AF-A0A821TMJ1-F1
#
_cell.length_a   1.000
_cell.length_b   1.000
_cell.length_c   1.000
_cell.angle_alpha   90.00
_cell.angle_beta   90.00
_cell.angle_gamma   90.00
#
_symmetry.space_group_name_H-M   'P 1'
#
loop_
_entity.id
_entity.type
_entity.pdbx_description
1 polymer ?
#
loop_
_entity_poly.entity_id
_entity_poly.type
_entity_poly.pdbx_seq_one_letter_code
_entity_poly.pdbx_strand_id
1 'polypeptide(L)'
;MISFADSKFESSFNQNKDEPCKPLIDDCKPVFKSLFPTNYQSLRYKLGGLLNRRIFPFTGRRDMNFNNKQINQIFKHFQQGLHNCDIILTSPEDILSFDLLTIDKCRKNEFNVGRSMLTIQRWLKKYIRDVLDESDEILHVKYQLTYTVGSQEQVDGRTERWKTIQKILELVKKHSANISKCFSEKVCYKPSKRNSAFPQFRLQSHEPYALLSIILTIILETHSSVEHLINKFTCIDIQLFLIVRGLLSLKFLLITFRKRYRVNYGVNPSLSFNRLMAVPFPAKDVVADRPEFGLNNSQLFQCFNCLNEEETDPTSIYDQWVLYEDEKDVPKSIQQWIGVNLKDYQQRIDHLFSTFRYNMIVINYFRHYFVFPREAKQFLYKLVTSAWDLSSSLRSKIITGFSGTNDTQLLLPVHIRQYDLPELQKTDAIVVNNLLKNVGTLFIDGTNRDIAVKWLNQSDKNKIDYIVYFDFDSIIACDRQLHLYALVTFPARTDFKFPMGFKVAITLGNGLTKDRFVQARMRMRKLVYENTQQSTWDGLHHWVTHSLNFQRKISAFRRINWNNDQQIFTDILMQDLAKECSEPEIIELKSMYGSSKKLQTLFEIHHNRYEQTHHNVSKEIKDTVLRRLKYYGETNQRLLQLLDEEQQRELEQELEEEERQLERPSLVTPCQSRLHEEIKQLCDMHSPMMNLKQHPKVFRHLSYAFTGTTFVNDCQANSWQENFWISTEFQRVITTKGELLNSFLLSPRWIIIYRNRHLIFLSALEANWVLGRLRLLYYQQQSNNLSIITLHLLLPRIKRVQSIFVNTSSLTIPPLIRHLNDAVSFFLPLEWLVQLFIFNGTIYFETVDEQIAYCQCLSLCPKSRTVEEEEAFKNGWIAVDGFVSNIEHCHYLKMHKVRFHRNLLIFVKQKIENRNNLHAPITSHVGSIILNSLKLI
;
A
#
# COMPACT_ATOMS: atom_id res chain seq x y z
N MET A 1 -8.27 4.75 -7.47
CA MET A 1 -8.71 5.29 -8.77
C MET A 1 -9.99 6.07 -8.56
N ILE A 2 -10.06 7.28 -9.12
CA ILE A 2 -11.21 8.18 -9.02
C ILE A 2 -11.77 8.38 -10.41
N SER A 3 -13.03 8.01 -10.60
CA SER A 3 -13.69 8.02 -11.90
C SER A 3 -14.79 9.09 -11.89
N PHE A 4 -14.71 10.07 -12.79
CA PHE A 4 -15.70 11.15 -12.94
C PHE A 4 -16.65 10.84 -14.09
N ALA A 5 -17.96 10.99 -13.87
CA ALA A 5 -18.96 10.85 -14.92
C ALA A 5 -19.25 12.23 -15.56
N ASP A 6 -19.07 12.38 -16.88
CA ASP A 6 -19.23 13.68 -17.54
C ASP A 6 -19.90 13.61 -18.93
N SER A 7 -20.88 14.48 -19.17
CA SER A 7 -21.63 14.60 -20.42
C SER A 7 -21.51 15.97 -21.11
N LYS A 8 -20.75 16.95 -20.57
CA LYS A 8 -20.82 18.35 -21.05
C LYS A 8 -19.48 19.11 -21.18
N PHE A 9 -18.34 18.45 -21.04
CA PHE A 9 -17.03 19.13 -21.14
C PHE A 9 -16.47 19.33 -22.57
N GLU A 10 -17.24 19.03 -23.63
CA GLU A 10 -16.75 19.09 -25.02
C GLU A 10 -16.71 20.50 -25.66
N SER A 11 -17.30 21.53 -25.06
CA SER A 11 -17.47 22.83 -25.74
C SER A 11 -16.54 23.97 -25.31
N SER A 12 -15.54 23.76 -24.45
CA SER A 12 -14.67 24.87 -23.98
C SER A 12 -13.16 24.61 -24.02
N PHE A 13 -12.68 23.54 -24.68
CA PHE A 13 -11.25 23.20 -24.72
C PHE A 13 -10.60 23.21 -26.11
N ASN A 14 -11.28 23.79 -27.11
CA ASN A 14 -10.69 24.09 -28.42
C ASN A 14 -10.47 25.60 -28.57
N GLN A 15 -9.53 26.16 -27.81
CA GLN A 15 -8.75 27.36 -28.15
C GLN A 15 -7.72 27.60 -27.02
N ASN A 16 -6.45 27.77 -27.39
CA ASN A 16 -5.24 27.97 -26.58
C ASN A 16 -4.53 26.68 -26.12
N LYS A 17 -3.35 26.45 -26.74
CA LYS A 17 -2.48 25.28 -26.56
C LYS A 17 -1.37 25.47 -25.51
N ASP A 18 -1.33 26.57 -24.77
CA ASP A 18 -0.11 26.96 -24.02
C ASP A 18 -0.31 27.33 -22.53
N GLU A 19 -1.32 26.79 -21.83
CA GLU A 19 -1.38 26.92 -20.36
C GLU A 19 -1.73 25.59 -19.67
N PRO A 20 -0.90 25.08 -18.73
CA PRO A 20 -1.25 23.92 -17.93
C PRO A 20 -2.31 24.33 -16.89
N CYS A 21 -3.57 24.01 -17.17
CA CYS A 21 -4.64 24.07 -16.17
C CYS A 21 -4.33 23.09 -15.02
N LYS A 22 -3.87 23.59 -13.87
CA LYS A 22 -3.85 22.84 -12.62
C LYS A 22 -5.29 22.49 -12.20
N PRO A 23 -5.70 21.20 -12.15
CA PRO A 23 -6.98 20.86 -11.57
C PRO A 23 -6.90 20.98 -10.04
N LEU A 24 -7.93 21.57 -9.45
CA LEU A 24 -8.16 21.86 -8.02
C LEU A 24 -8.32 20.62 -7.11
N ILE A 25 -7.51 19.57 -7.29
CA ILE A 25 -7.59 18.33 -6.48
C ILE A 25 -6.18 17.79 -6.19
N ASP A 26 -5.37 18.57 -5.45
CA ASP A 26 -4.05 18.15 -4.95
C ASP A 26 -4.11 17.24 -3.69
N ASP A 27 -5.30 16.80 -3.28
CA ASP A 27 -5.52 16.21 -1.95
C ASP A 27 -6.13 14.79 -1.95
N CYS A 28 -6.15 14.14 -3.12
CA CYS A 28 -6.50 12.73 -3.25
C CYS A 28 -5.27 11.85 -2.94
N LYS A 29 -5.50 10.75 -2.21
CA LYS A 29 -4.46 9.78 -1.79
C LYS A 29 -4.65 8.46 -2.55
N PRO A 30 -3.59 7.64 -2.70
CA PRO A 30 -3.62 6.39 -3.45
C PRO A 30 -4.64 5.43 -2.86
N VAL A 31 -5.52 4.89 -3.70
CA VAL A 31 -6.55 3.94 -3.26
C VAL A 31 -6.05 2.52 -3.46
N PHE A 32 -5.13 2.09 -2.59
CA PHE A 32 -4.89 0.68 -2.34
C PHE A 32 -6.05 0.08 -1.57
N LYS A 33 -6.25 -1.23 -1.68
CA LYS A 33 -7.34 -1.93 -1.00
C LYS A 33 -7.34 -1.71 0.52
N SER A 34 -6.15 -1.65 1.12
CA SER A 34 -5.93 -1.32 2.52
C SER A 34 -6.29 0.13 2.88
N LEU A 35 -5.96 1.06 2.00
CA LEU A 35 -6.26 2.49 2.19
C LEU A 35 -7.66 2.89 1.74
N PHE A 36 -8.41 1.99 1.10
CA PHE A 36 -9.73 2.26 0.54
C PHE A 36 -10.72 2.80 1.60
N PRO A 37 -10.90 2.17 2.77
CA PRO A 37 -11.84 2.66 3.78
C PRO A 37 -11.44 4.03 4.31
N THR A 38 -10.14 4.21 4.58
CA THR A 38 -9.57 5.47 5.07
C THR A 38 -9.73 6.60 4.06
N ASN A 39 -9.47 6.33 2.78
CA ASN A 39 -9.61 7.33 1.71
C ASN A 39 -11.08 7.64 1.43
N TYR A 40 -11.96 6.64 1.44
CA TYR A 40 -13.40 6.85 1.30
C TYR A 40 -13.94 7.75 2.42
N GLN A 41 -13.60 7.44 3.67
CA GLN A 41 -13.99 8.25 4.83
C GLN A 41 -13.37 9.64 4.77
N SER A 42 -12.08 9.74 4.44
CA SER A 42 -11.38 11.02 4.30
C SER A 42 -12.01 11.90 3.23
N LEU A 43 -12.27 11.38 2.02
CA LEU A 43 -12.89 12.15 0.94
C LEU A 43 -14.33 12.55 1.31
N ARG A 44 -15.12 11.64 1.87
CA ARG A 44 -16.49 11.92 2.33
C ARG A 44 -16.51 13.00 3.42
N TYR A 45 -15.56 12.95 4.35
CA TYR A 45 -15.47 13.87 5.48
C TYR A 45 -14.79 15.21 5.13
N LYS A 46 -13.83 15.23 4.19
CA LYS A 46 -13.14 16.43 3.70
C LYS A 46 -13.99 17.21 2.73
N LEU A 47 -14.65 16.52 1.80
CA LEU A 47 -15.41 17.19 0.76
C LEU A 47 -16.85 17.49 1.18
N GLY A 48 -17.43 16.79 2.17
CA GLY A 48 -18.67 17.15 2.88
C GLY A 48 -19.82 17.79 2.06
N GLY A 49 -20.00 17.38 0.81
CA GLY A 49 -21.00 17.96 -0.09
C GLY A 49 -20.58 19.25 -0.82
N LEU A 50 -19.39 19.83 -0.59
CA LEU A 50 -18.86 21.02 -1.28
C LEU A 50 -18.91 20.91 -2.78
N LEU A 51 -18.80 19.72 -3.36
CA LEU A 51 -18.92 19.54 -4.80
C LEU A 51 -20.35 19.25 -5.26
N ASN A 52 -21.29 19.03 -4.33
CA ASN A 52 -22.62 18.44 -4.53
C ASN A 52 -22.57 17.07 -5.23
N ARG A 53 -21.46 16.35 -5.08
CA ARG A 53 -21.20 15.07 -5.74
C ARG A 53 -21.16 13.97 -4.69
N ARG A 54 -21.90 12.91 -4.90
CA ARG A 54 -21.84 11.70 -4.07
C ARG A 54 -20.54 10.97 -4.40
N ILE A 55 -19.91 10.39 -3.38
CA ILE A 55 -18.81 9.46 -3.56
C ILE A 55 -19.40 8.05 -3.49
N PHE A 56 -19.42 7.37 -4.63
CA PHE A 56 -19.92 6.02 -4.80
C PHE A 56 -18.76 5.01 -4.74
N PRO A 57 -18.65 4.19 -3.69
CA PRO A 57 -17.65 3.13 -3.65
C PRO A 57 -18.09 1.99 -4.58
N PHE A 58 -17.21 1.57 -5.49
CA PHE A 58 -17.41 0.39 -6.33
C PHE A 58 -16.41 -0.70 -5.94
N THR A 59 -16.91 -1.92 -5.76
CA THR A 59 -16.12 -3.11 -5.42
C THR A 59 -16.51 -4.25 -6.34
N GLY A 60 -15.53 -5.03 -6.81
CA GLY A 60 -15.74 -6.15 -7.72
C GLY A 60 -14.84 -7.29 -7.31
N ARG A 61 -15.26 -8.15 -6.39
CA ARG A 61 -14.42 -9.27 -5.91
C ARG A 61 -14.79 -10.58 -6.60
N ARG A 62 -13.82 -11.49 -6.75
CA ARG A 62 -14.00 -12.81 -7.40
C ARG A 62 -15.14 -13.65 -6.81
N ASP A 63 -15.36 -13.53 -5.50
CA ASP A 63 -16.39 -14.25 -4.75
C ASP A 63 -17.81 -13.65 -4.94
N MET A 64 -17.93 -12.47 -5.54
CA MET A 64 -19.22 -11.85 -5.82
C MET A 64 -19.91 -12.56 -6.99
N ASN A 65 -21.04 -13.20 -6.69
CA ASN A 65 -21.88 -13.81 -7.71
C ASN A 65 -22.94 -12.82 -8.22
N PHE A 66 -22.54 -11.94 -9.14
CA PHE A 66 -23.45 -10.96 -9.73
C PHE A 66 -24.59 -11.63 -10.49
N ASN A 67 -25.82 -11.17 -10.25
CA ASN A 67 -27.00 -11.49 -11.05
C ASN A 67 -27.49 -10.26 -11.83
N ASN A 68 -28.38 -10.47 -12.81
CA ASN A 68 -28.91 -9.37 -13.65
C ASN A 68 -29.56 -8.25 -12.84
N LYS A 69 -30.24 -8.55 -11.71
CA LYS A 69 -30.86 -7.53 -10.88
C LYS A 69 -29.82 -6.61 -10.24
N GLN A 70 -28.76 -7.19 -9.68
CA GLN A 70 -27.65 -6.44 -9.07
C GLN A 70 -26.89 -5.62 -10.12
N ILE A 71 -26.59 -6.20 -11.28
CA ILE A 71 -25.93 -5.51 -12.39
C ILE A 71 -26.77 -4.32 -12.87
N ASN A 72 -28.08 -4.49 -13.04
CA ASN A 72 -28.98 -3.41 -13.42
C ASN A 72 -29.07 -2.30 -12.34
N GLN A 73 -29.02 -2.66 -11.05
CA GLN A 73 -28.97 -1.69 -9.97
C GLN A 73 -27.65 -0.88 -9.99
N ILE A 74 -26.51 -1.55 -10.17
CA ILE A 74 -25.22 -0.89 -10.33
C ILE A 74 -25.26 0.06 -11.52
N PHE A 75 -25.81 -0.39 -12.66
CA PHE A 75 -25.91 0.44 -13.84
C PHE A 75 -26.79 1.68 -13.62
N LYS A 76 -27.94 1.51 -12.95
CA LYS A 76 -28.82 2.62 -12.57
C LYS A 76 -28.10 3.64 -11.68
N HIS A 77 -27.29 3.18 -10.73
CA HIS A 77 -26.49 4.09 -9.89
C HIS A 77 -25.43 4.85 -10.70
N PHE A 78 -24.77 4.19 -11.65
CA PHE A 78 -23.83 4.85 -12.55
C PHE A 78 -24.50 5.89 -13.44
N GLN A 79 -25.66 5.58 -14.02
CA GLN A 79 -26.44 6.52 -14.83
C GLN A 79 -26.93 7.73 -14.02
N GLN A 80 -27.41 7.51 -12.78
CA GLN A 80 -27.72 8.61 -11.86
C GLN A 80 -26.49 9.44 -11.53
N GLY A 81 -25.34 8.77 -11.34
CA GLY A 81 -24.07 9.42 -11.09
C GLY A 81 -23.63 10.33 -12.23
N LEU A 82 -23.89 9.94 -13.48
CA LEU A 82 -23.63 10.79 -14.66
C LEU A 82 -24.43 12.09 -14.63
N HIS A 83 -25.72 12.03 -14.29
CA HIS A 83 -26.55 13.24 -14.18
C HIS A 83 -26.11 14.18 -13.05
N ASN A 84 -25.62 13.62 -11.94
CA ASN A 84 -25.21 14.38 -10.75
C ASN A 84 -23.71 14.74 -10.75
N CYS A 85 -22.96 14.32 -11.78
CA CYS A 85 -21.49 14.37 -11.84
C CYS A 85 -20.82 13.70 -10.63
N ASP A 86 -21.40 12.63 -10.09
CA ASP A 86 -20.89 11.89 -8.94
C ASP A 86 -19.50 11.29 -9.18
N ILE A 87 -18.81 10.98 -8.08
CA ILE A 87 -17.45 10.44 -8.08
C ILE A 87 -17.52 8.94 -7.76
N ILE A 88 -16.94 8.10 -8.62
CA ILE A 88 -16.80 6.66 -8.35
C ILE A 88 -15.41 6.41 -7.77
N LEU A 89 -15.35 5.78 -6.60
CA LEU A 89 -14.11 5.41 -5.93
C LEU A 89 -13.94 3.90 -5.99
N THR A 90 -12.83 3.43 -6.57
CA THR A 90 -12.55 2.00 -6.76
C THR A 90 -11.06 1.68 -6.63
N SER A 91 -10.75 0.43 -6.27
CA SER A 91 -9.38 -0.10 -6.34
C SER A 91 -9.07 -0.64 -7.75
N PRO A 92 -7.79 -0.76 -8.14
CA PRO A 92 -7.38 -1.39 -9.40
C PRO A 92 -7.85 -2.85 -9.50
N GLU A 93 -7.70 -3.61 -8.40
CA GLU A 93 -8.13 -5.02 -8.31
C GLU A 93 -9.62 -5.17 -8.60
N ASP A 94 -10.47 -4.29 -8.06
CA ASP A 94 -11.93 -4.37 -8.19
C ASP A 94 -12.39 -4.22 -9.65
N ILE A 95 -11.78 -3.28 -10.40
CA ILE A 95 -12.09 -3.08 -11.81
C ILE A 95 -11.59 -4.27 -12.64
N LEU A 96 -10.34 -4.66 -12.43
CA LEU A 96 -9.73 -5.79 -13.13
C LEU A 96 -10.50 -7.09 -12.90
N SER A 97 -10.96 -7.30 -11.68
CA SER A 97 -11.78 -8.43 -11.27
C SER A 97 -13.18 -8.36 -11.89
N PHE A 98 -13.81 -7.17 -12.00
CA PHE A 98 -15.06 -7.00 -12.76
C PHE A 98 -14.88 -7.35 -14.24
N ASP A 99 -13.74 -7.01 -14.83
CA ASP A 99 -13.36 -7.38 -16.20
C ASP A 99 -13.23 -8.89 -16.37
N LEU A 100 -12.54 -9.58 -15.44
CA LEU A 100 -12.42 -11.04 -15.47
C LEU A 100 -13.74 -11.78 -15.20
N LEU A 101 -14.55 -11.29 -14.25
CA LEU A 101 -15.85 -11.89 -13.95
C LEU A 101 -16.79 -11.86 -15.15
N THR A 102 -16.74 -10.80 -15.94
CA THR A 102 -17.54 -10.70 -17.18
C THR A 102 -17.19 -11.84 -18.14
N ILE A 103 -15.90 -12.11 -18.34
CA ILE A 103 -15.41 -13.18 -19.21
C ILE A 103 -15.75 -14.57 -18.61
N ASP A 104 -15.60 -14.75 -17.28
CA ASP A 104 -15.95 -16.00 -16.60
C ASP A 104 -17.46 -16.30 -16.67
N LYS A 105 -18.32 -15.27 -16.63
CA LYS A 105 -19.77 -15.42 -16.84
C LYS A 105 -20.09 -15.91 -18.25
N CYS A 106 -19.46 -15.35 -19.27
CA CYS A 106 -19.59 -15.83 -20.64
C CYS A 106 -19.13 -17.30 -20.77
N ARG A 107 -18.02 -17.66 -20.12
CA ARG A 107 -17.50 -19.03 -20.13
C ARG A 107 -18.41 -20.04 -19.41
N LYS A 108 -19.09 -19.63 -18.35
CA LYS A 108 -20.09 -20.43 -17.62
C LYS A 108 -21.44 -20.52 -18.36
N ASN A 109 -21.53 -20.01 -19.58
CA ASN A 109 -22.76 -19.88 -20.36
C ASN A 109 -23.84 -19.01 -19.67
N GLU A 110 -23.44 -18.14 -18.73
CA GLU A 110 -24.31 -17.14 -18.10
C GLU A 110 -24.42 -15.88 -18.98
N PHE A 111 -24.75 -16.05 -20.26
CA PHE A 111 -24.62 -15.03 -21.29
C PHE A 111 -25.43 -13.77 -21.01
N ASN A 112 -26.60 -13.88 -20.40
CA ASN A 112 -27.42 -12.72 -20.06
C ASN A 112 -26.72 -11.78 -19.06
N VAL A 113 -26.08 -12.34 -18.03
CA VAL A 113 -25.31 -11.56 -17.05
C VAL A 113 -24.05 -10.99 -17.71
N GLY A 114 -23.35 -11.82 -18.49
CA GLY A 114 -22.18 -11.40 -19.26
C GLY A 114 -22.48 -10.18 -20.14
N ARG A 115 -23.54 -10.23 -20.97
CA ARG A 115 -23.99 -9.10 -21.81
C ARG A 115 -24.25 -7.82 -21.04
N SER A 116 -24.97 -7.92 -19.92
CA SER A 116 -25.27 -6.75 -19.09
C SER A 116 -23.99 -6.15 -18.50
N MET A 117 -23.05 -6.97 -18.06
CA MET A 117 -21.74 -6.51 -17.58
C MET A 117 -20.91 -5.86 -18.71
N LEU A 118 -20.85 -6.47 -19.90
CA LEU A 118 -20.20 -5.89 -21.09
C LEU A 118 -20.79 -4.53 -21.47
N THR A 119 -22.11 -4.39 -21.35
CA THR A 119 -22.81 -3.12 -21.60
C THR A 119 -22.42 -2.06 -20.59
N ILE A 120 -22.32 -2.41 -19.30
CA ILE A 120 -21.78 -1.49 -18.29
C ILE A 120 -20.34 -1.11 -18.64
N GLN A 121 -19.46 -2.06 -18.94
CA GLN A 121 -18.06 -1.77 -19.29
C GLN A 121 -17.95 -0.83 -20.50
N ARG A 122 -18.75 -1.06 -21.54
CA ARG A 122 -18.86 -0.16 -22.70
C ARG A 122 -19.36 1.24 -22.29
N TRP A 123 -20.33 1.31 -21.38
CA TRP A 123 -20.83 2.58 -20.86
C TRP A 123 -19.79 3.32 -20.01
N LEU A 124 -19.09 2.63 -19.11
CA LEU A 124 -18.02 3.20 -18.29
C LEU A 124 -16.96 3.84 -19.22
N LYS A 125 -16.53 3.12 -20.26
CA LYS A 125 -15.62 3.65 -21.30
C LYS A 125 -16.11 4.97 -21.91
N LYS A 126 -17.40 5.08 -22.23
CA LYS A 126 -17.95 6.21 -22.97
C LYS A 126 -18.15 7.45 -22.10
N TYR A 127 -18.49 7.27 -20.82
CA TYR A 127 -18.95 8.37 -19.96
C TYR A 127 -18.03 8.68 -18.78
N ILE A 128 -17.06 7.82 -18.46
CA ILE A 128 -16.15 8.02 -17.34
C ILE A 128 -14.79 8.55 -17.78
N ARG A 129 -14.22 9.43 -16.96
CA ARG A 129 -12.82 9.82 -16.98
C ARG A 129 -12.10 9.31 -15.73
N ASP A 130 -10.98 8.63 -15.93
CA ASP A 130 -10.22 7.99 -14.86
C ASP A 130 -9.05 8.86 -14.38
N VAL A 131 -8.93 9.03 -13.07
CA VAL A 131 -7.82 9.69 -12.38
C VAL A 131 -7.09 8.69 -11.49
N LEU A 132 -5.80 8.53 -11.74
CA LEU A 132 -4.91 7.63 -11.00
C LEU A 132 -3.97 8.49 -10.16
N ASP A 133 -3.93 8.24 -8.86
CA ASP A 133 -2.97 8.85 -7.93
C ASP A 133 -1.96 7.78 -7.53
N GLU A 134 -0.67 8.11 -7.49
CA GLU A 134 0.46 7.16 -7.50
C GLU A 134 0.35 6.18 -8.69
N SER A 135 0.24 6.75 -9.89
CA SER A 135 -0.02 6.00 -11.12
C SER A 135 1.07 5.00 -11.48
N ASP A 136 2.31 5.28 -11.11
CA ASP A 136 3.49 4.42 -11.28
C ASP A 136 3.38 3.12 -10.47
N GLU A 137 2.80 3.20 -9.26
CA GLU A 137 2.49 2.08 -8.40
C GLU A 137 1.24 1.35 -8.87
N ILE A 138 0.14 2.06 -9.15
CA ILE A 138 -1.12 1.46 -9.62
C ILE A 138 -0.91 0.64 -10.91
N LEU A 139 -0.03 1.11 -11.79
CA LEU A 139 0.24 0.49 -13.09
C LEU A 139 1.44 -0.47 -13.04
N HIS A 140 1.95 -0.79 -11.86
CA HIS A 140 3.05 -1.72 -11.70
C HIS A 140 2.66 -3.16 -12.09
N VAL A 141 3.62 -3.91 -12.64
CA VAL A 141 3.48 -5.33 -13.05
C VAL A 141 3.14 -6.30 -11.92
N LYS A 142 3.05 -5.82 -10.68
CA LYS A 142 2.68 -6.63 -9.50
C LYS A 142 1.17 -6.83 -9.40
N TYR A 143 0.38 -5.89 -9.93
CA TYR A 143 -1.09 -5.93 -9.88
C TYR A 143 -1.70 -6.77 -11.01
N GLN A 144 -1.02 -7.85 -11.43
CA GLN A 144 -1.65 -8.85 -12.29
C GLN A 144 -2.67 -9.64 -11.46
N LEU A 145 -3.86 -9.81 -12.02
CA LEU A 145 -4.88 -10.66 -11.45
C LEU A 145 -5.08 -11.88 -12.36
N THR A 146 -5.01 -13.07 -11.76
CA THR A 146 -5.17 -14.35 -12.45
C THR A 146 -6.32 -15.14 -11.82
N TYR A 147 -7.28 -15.56 -12.65
CA TYR A 147 -8.35 -16.47 -12.26
C TYR A 147 -8.02 -17.85 -12.82
N THR A 148 -7.88 -18.84 -11.95
CA THR A 148 -7.85 -20.24 -12.33
C THR A 148 -9.27 -20.76 -12.64
N VAL A 149 -9.43 -21.46 -13.75
CA VAL A 149 -10.73 -21.72 -14.35
C VAL A 149 -10.79 -23.11 -15.01
N GLY A 150 -11.92 -23.81 -14.86
CA GLY A 150 -12.13 -25.16 -15.40
C GLY A 150 -12.11 -26.24 -14.30
N SER A 151 -12.06 -27.51 -14.72
CA SER A 151 -11.92 -28.63 -13.77
C SER A 151 -10.54 -28.62 -13.12
N GLN A 152 -10.50 -29.10 -11.88
CA GLN A 152 -9.25 -29.37 -11.19
C GLN A 152 -8.68 -30.71 -11.66
N GLU A 153 -7.49 -30.67 -12.23
CA GLU A 153 -6.75 -31.84 -12.68
C GLU A 153 -5.57 -32.12 -11.75
N GLN A 154 -5.10 -33.37 -11.73
CA GLN A 154 -3.86 -33.72 -11.05
C GLN A 154 -2.67 -33.06 -11.77
N VAL A 155 -1.68 -32.60 -11.01
CA VAL A 155 -0.42 -32.10 -11.58
C VAL A 155 0.32 -33.23 -12.30
N ASP A 156 0.98 -32.89 -13.41
CA ASP A 156 1.74 -33.88 -14.19
C ASP A 156 2.87 -34.53 -13.36
N GLY A 157 3.06 -35.84 -13.57
CA GLY A 157 3.86 -36.73 -12.74
C GLY A 157 3.16 -37.31 -11.50
N ARG A 158 1.97 -36.80 -11.13
CA ARG A 158 1.09 -37.35 -10.06
C ARG A 158 1.88 -37.84 -8.83
N THR A 159 1.66 -39.10 -8.41
CA THR A 159 2.32 -39.75 -7.27
C THR A 159 3.83 -39.74 -7.36
N GLU A 160 4.38 -39.93 -8.55
CA GLU A 160 5.81 -39.98 -8.77
C GLU A 160 6.47 -38.63 -8.51
N ARG A 161 5.75 -37.52 -8.75
CA ARG A 161 6.25 -36.17 -8.45
C ARG A 161 6.67 -36.01 -7.01
N TRP A 162 5.78 -36.29 -6.06
CA TRP A 162 6.10 -36.13 -4.64
C TRP A 162 6.94 -37.26 -4.08
N LYS A 163 6.78 -38.51 -4.55
CA LYS A 163 7.66 -39.63 -4.15
C LYS A 163 9.12 -39.35 -4.52
N THR A 164 9.38 -38.78 -5.70
CA THR A 164 10.73 -38.40 -6.14
C THR A 164 11.33 -37.32 -5.26
N ILE A 165 10.55 -36.27 -4.96
CA ILE A 165 10.99 -35.20 -4.06
C ILE A 165 11.30 -35.76 -2.67
N GLN A 166 10.46 -36.65 -2.14
CA GLN A 166 10.68 -37.31 -0.85
C GLN A 166 12.00 -38.11 -0.83
N LYS A 167 12.26 -38.93 -1.84
CA LYS A 167 13.53 -39.68 -1.98
C LYS A 167 14.75 -38.76 -2.06
N ILE A 168 14.66 -37.64 -2.78
CA ILE A 168 15.75 -36.65 -2.84
C ILE A 168 15.99 -36.03 -1.45
N LEU A 169 14.93 -35.69 -0.72
CA LEU A 169 15.05 -35.16 0.64
C LEU A 169 15.67 -36.19 1.60
N GLU A 170 15.36 -37.47 1.47
CA GLU A 170 16.01 -38.55 2.22
C GLU A 170 17.52 -38.61 1.94
N LEU A 171 17.95 -38.49 0.68
CA LEU A 171 19.36 -38.39 0.32
C LEU A 171 20.02 -37.15 0.94
N VAL A 172 19.34 -36.00 0.90
CA VAL A 172 19.84 -34.78 1.56
C VAL A 172 20.02 -35.00 3.06
N LYS A 173 19.05 -35.62 3.74
CA LYS A 173 19.13 -35.98 5.17
C LYS A 173 20.31 -36.91 5.45
N LYS A 174 20.52 -37.94 4.63
CA LYS A 174 21.64 -38.89 4.77
C LYS A 174 23.00 -38.20 4.69
N HIS A 175 23.13 -37.21 3.80
CA HIS A 175 24.41 -36.54 3.54
C HIS A 175 24.59 -35.19 4.27
N SER A 176 23.56 -34.66 4.94
CA SER A 176 23.59 -33.32 5.53
C SER A 176 24.70 -33.12 6.56
N ALA A 177 24.98 -34.15 7.37
CA ALA A 177 26.05 -34.09 8.37
C ALA A 177 27.43 -33.98 7.72
N ASN A 178 27.69 -34.75 6.66
CA ASN A 178 28.96 -34.71 5.93
C ASN A 178 29.13 -33.38 5.18
N ILE A 179 28.07 -32.91 4.52
CA ILE A 179 28.07 -31.61 3.84
C ILE A 179 28.36 -30.47 4.83
N SER A 180 27.78 -30.52 6.03
CA SER A 180 28.06 -29.53 7.08
C SER A 180 29.50 -29.57 7.57
N LYS A 181 30.15 -30.74 7.59
CA LYS A 181 31.58 -30.85 7.96
C LYS A 181 32.48 -30.24 6.89
N CYS A 182 32.19 -30.48 5.61
CA CYS A 182 32.96 -29.91 4.50
C CYS A 182 32.75 -28.41 4.32
N PHE A 183 31.63 -27.86 4.79
CA PHE A 183 31.22 -26.46 4.57
C PHE A 183 30.67 -25.78 5.84
N SER A 184 31.45 -25.82 6.93
CA SER A 184 31.03 -25.40 8.29
C SER A 184 30.46 -23.98 8.38
N GLU A 185 30.96 -23.02 7.61
CA GLU A 185 30.47 -21.63 7.62
C GLU A 185 29.38 -21.36 6.57
N LYS A 186 29.20 -22.25 5.60
CA LYS A 186 28.32 -22.05 4.43
C LYS A 186 27.02 -22.85 4.54
N VAL A 187 26.85 -23.63 5.62
CA VAL A 187 25.68 -24.48 5.88
C VAL A 187 25.25 -24.29 7.33
N CYS A 188 23.96 -24.10 7.57
CA CYS A 188 23.38 -24.19 8.90
C CYS A 188 22.84 -25.61 9.09
N TYR A 189 23.46 -26.37 9.97
CA TYR A 189 23.05 -27.73 10.31
C TYR A 189 22.83 -27.84 11.81
N LYS A 190 21.67 -28.36 12.22
CA LYS A 190 21.46 -28.89 13.57
C LYS A 190 20.90 -30.30 13.47
N PRO A 191 21.53 -31.28 14.16
CA PRO A 191 21.01 -32.64 14.19
C PRO A 191 19.63 -32.66 14.85
N SER A 192 18.78 -33.57 14.38
CA SER A 192 17.50 -33.88 15.00
C SER A 192 17.69 -34.60 16.33
N LYS A 193 16.71 -34.52 17.23
CA LYS A 193 16.69 -35.34 18.45
C LYS A 193 16.53 -36.84 18.17
N ARG A 194 15.81 -37.18 17.10
CA ARG A 194 15.59 -38.56 16.62
C ARG A 194 16.13 -38.73 15.22
N ASN A 195 16.65 -39.92 14.92
CA ASN A 195 17.15 -40.27 13.59
C ASN A 195 16.06 -40.26 12.52
N SER A 196 14.80 -40.56 12.88
CA SER A 196 13.65 -40.53 11.96
C SER A 196 13.29 -39.12 11.47
N ALA A 197 13.62 -38.08 12.25
CA ALA A 197 13.25 -36.69 11.97
C ALA A 197 14.22 -35.98 11.02
N PHE A 198 13.70 -35.08 10.19
CA PHE A 198 14.51 -34.29 9.27
C PHE A 198 15.32 -33.22 10.01
N PRO A 199 16.65 -33.13 9.82
CA PRO A 199 17.50 -32.17 10.55
C PRO A 199 17.24 -30.74 10.10
N GLN A 200 17.55 -29.78 10.96
CA GLN A 200 17.53 -28.38 10.54
C GLN A 200 18.70 -28.15 9.58
N PHE A 201 18.42 -28.08 8.28
CA PHE A 201 19.42 -27.92 7.23
C PHE A 201 19.10 -26.72 6.33
N ARG A 202 20.04 -25.77 6.22
CA ARG A 202 19.92 -24.61 5.31
C ARG A 202 21.24 -24.30 4.63
N LEU A 203 21.17 -23.89 3.37
CA LEU A 203 22.33 -23.43 2.58
C LEU A 203 22.48 -21.91 2.72
N GLN A 204 23.70 -21.45 3.03
CA GLN A 204 24.04 -20.02 3.13
C GLN A 204 24.74 -19.49 1.86
N SER A 205 25.34 -20.37 1.05
CA SER A 205 25.99 -20.01 -0.22
C SER A 205 25.67 -21.01 -1.34
N HIS A 206 26.16 -20.74 -2.56
CA HIS A 206 25.92 -21.57 -3.75
C HIS A 206 26.91 -22.75 -3.90
N GLU A 207 28.03 -22.75 -3.18
CA GLU A 207 29.08 -23.76 -3.33
C GLU A 207 28.70 -25.16 -2.79
N PRO A 208 28.09 -25.32 -1.59
CA PRO A 208 27.70 -26.65 -1.11
C PRO A 208 26.63 -27.30 -2.00
N TYR A 209 25.88 -26.48 -2.73
CA TYR A 209 24.93 -26.94 -3.74
C TYR A 209 25.61 -27.59 -4.94
N ALA A 210 26.82 -27.14 -5.33
CA ALA A 210 27.56 -27.76 -6.42
C ALA A 210 27.89 -29.22 -6.09
N LEU A 211 28.30 -29.53 -4.85
CA LEU A 211 28.56 -30.90 -4.40
C LEU A 211 27.28 -31.76 -4.38
N LEU A 212 26.18 -31.20 -3.86
CA LEU A 212 24.85 -31.83 -3.90
C LEU A 212 24.38 -32.10 -5.34
N SER A 213 24.62 -31.17 -6.26
CA SER A 213 24.31 -31.35 -7.67
C SER A 213 25.19 -32.42 -8.29
N ILE A 214 26.51 -32.45 -8.04
CA ILE A 214 27.44 -33.41 -8.62
C ILE A 214 27.08 -34.85 -8.24
N ILE A 215 26.76 -35.13 -6.97
CA ILE A 215 26.34 -36.48 -6.52
C ILE A 215 25.09 -36.95 -7.28
N LEU A 216 24.18 -36.04 -7.62
CA LEU A 216 22.95 -36.35 -8.32
C LEU A 216 23.08 -36.26 -9.86
N THR A 217 24.06 -35.51 -10.37
CA THR A 217 24.40 -35.35 -11.79
C THR A 217 25.26 -36.50 -12.29
N ILE A 218 26.08 -37.14 -11.44
CA ILE A 218 26.81 -38.37 -11.80
C ILE A 218 25.84 -39.53 -12.10
N ILE A 219 24.63 -39.49 -11.53
CA ILE A 219 23.59 -40.51 -11.77
C ILE A 219 22.81 -40.24 -13.07
N LEU A 220 22.76 -38.99 -13.55
CA LEU A 220 21.89 -38.57 -14.65
C LEU A 220 22.63 -37.57 -15.55
N GLU A 221 22.90 -37.91 -16.81
CA GLU A 221 23.51 -37.02 -17.81
C GLU A 221 22.62 -35.78 -18.10
N THR A 222 22.58 -34.80 -17.19
CA THR A 222 21.61 -33.70 -17.20
C THR A 222 21.83 -32.64 -18.28
N HIS A 223 22.78 -32.82 -19.21
CA HIS A 223 23.09 -31.84 -20.26
C HIS A 223 22.53 -32.18 -21.66
N SER A 224 22.03 -33.40 -21.88
CA SER A 224 21.43 -33.83 -23.15
C SER A 224 19.91 -33.50 -23.25
N SER A 225 19.34 -33.55 -24.47
CA SER A 225 17.89 -33.44 -24.66
C SER A 225 17.21 -34.77 -24.34
N VAL A 226 16.02 -34.73 -23.73
CA VAL A 226 15.29 -35.95 -23.32
C VAL A 226 14.90 -36.80 -24.52
N GLU A 227 14.79 -36.21 -25.72
CA GLU A 227 14.43 -36.88 -26.98
C GLU A 227 15.31 -38.10 -27.30
N HIS A 228 16.58 -38.11 -26.88
CA HIS A 228 17.50 -39.24 -27.11
C HIS A 228 17.31 -40.39 -26.10
N LEU A 229 16.61 -40.11 -24.98
CA LEU A 229 16.35 -41.04 -23.89
C LEU A 229 14.95 -41.66 -23.97
N ILE A 230 13.99 -41.02 -24.66
CA ILE A 230 12.58 -41.47 -24.73
C ILE A 230 12.46 -42.90 -25.25
N ASN A 231 13.32 -43.32 -26.18
CA ASN A 231 13.26 -44.66 -26.77
C ASN A 231 13.94 -45.75 -25.93
N LYS A 232 14.62 -45.40 -24.83
CA LYS A 232 15.42 -46.32 -24.01
C LYS A 232 14.84 -46.59 -22.63
N PHE A 233 13.84 -45.83 -22.20
CA PHE A 233 13.35 -45.80 -20.83
C PHE A 233 11.83 -45.85 -20.77
N THR A 234 11.27 -46.34 -19.67
CA THR A 234 9.81 -46.35 -19.49
C THR A 234 9.27 -44.92 -19.30
N CYS A 235 7.96 -44.74 -19.49
CA CYS A 235 7.33 -43.43 -19.24
C CYS A 235 7.56 -42.93 -17.79
N ILE A 236 7.63 -43.85 -16.81
CA ILE A 236 7.89 -43.53 -15.41
C ILE A 236 9.32 -43.00 -15.23
N ASP A 237 10.30 -43.67 -15.82
CA ASP A 237 11.70 -43.26 -15.77
C ASP A 237 11.92 -41.86 -16.38
N ILE A 238 11.21 -41.57 -17.49
CA ILE A 238 11.24 -40.25 -18.13
C ILE A 238 10.64 -39.19 -17.20
N GLN A 239 9.53 -39.47 -16.53
CA GLN A 239 8.94 -38.54 -15.56
C GLN A 239 9.88 -38.28 -14.38
N LEU A 240 10.48 -39.34 -13.82
CA LEU A 240 11.49 -39.24 -12.75
C LEU A 240 12.66 -38.34 -13.18
N PHE A 241 13.20 -38.57 -14.38
CA PHE A 241 14.28 -37.76 -14.94
C PHE A 241 13.89 -36.28 -15.04
N LEU A 242 12.70 -35.98 -15.57
CA LEU A 242 12.20 -34.62 -15.73
C LEU A 242 12.07 -33.92 -14.37
N ILE A 243 11.52 -34.59 -13.35
CA ILE A 243 11.36 -34.04 -12.00
C ILE A 243 12.74 -33.73 -11.38
N VAL A 244 13.67 -34.68 -11.42
CA VAL A 244 15.03 -34.50 -10.88
C VAL A 244 15.75 -33.37 -11.61
N ARG A 245 15.65 -33.35 -12.95
CA ARG A 245 16.19 -32.28 -13.79
C ARG A 245 15.61 -30.93 -13.38
N GLY A 246 14.31 -30.82 -13.15
CA GLY A 246 13.67 -29.61 -12.62
C GLY A 246 14.31 -29.16 -11.31
N LEU A 247 14.32 -30.02 -10.30
CA LEU A 247 14.83 -29.72 -8.96
C LEU A 247 16.29 -29.25 -8.94
N LEU A 248 17.13 -29.85 -9.79
CA LEU A 248 18.57 -29.62 -9.80
C LEU A 248 19.01 -28.55 -10.79
N SER A 249 18.70 -28.73 -12.07
CA SER A 249 19.17 -27.82 -13.13
C SER A 249 18.52 -26.43 -13.05
N LEU A 250 17.30 -26.33 -12.51
CA LEU A 250 16.62 -25.03 -12.27
C LEU A 250 16.81 -24.52 -10.85
N LYS A 251 17.63 -25.21 -10.04
CA LYS A 251 17.99 -24.75 -8.69
C LYS A 251 16.78 -24.59 -7.75
N PHE A 252 15.63 -25.22 -8.02
CA PHE A 252 14.50 -25.22 -7.08
C PHE A 252 14.88 -25.81 -5.72
N LEU A 253 15.71 -26.86 -5.72
CA LEU A 253 16.21 -27.44 -4.48
C LEU A 253 17.11 -26.46 -3.71
N LEU A 254 17.96 -25.70 -4.40
CA LEU A 254 18.76 -24.62 -3.81
C LEU A 254 17.86 -23.53 -3.20
N ILE A 255 16.86 -23.07 -3.95
CA ILE A 255 15.93 -22.02 -3.52
C ILE A 255 15.19 -22.46 -2.24
N THR A 256 14.78 -23.73 -2.18
CA THR A 256 14.07 -24.31 -1.03
C THR A 256 14.94 -24.38 0.23
N PHE A 257 16.20 -24.79 0.10
CA PHE A 257 17.12 -24.89 1.24
C PHE A 257 17.79 -23.57 1.62
N ARG A 258 17.73 -22.53 0.77
CA ARG A 258 18.23 -21.21 1.14
C ARG A 258 17.41 -20.60 2.28
N LYS A 259 18.11 -19.90 3.17
CA LYS A 259 17.47 -19.15 4.25
C LYS A 259 16.83 -17.88 3.69
N ARG A 260 15.51 -17.75 3.83
CA ARG A 260 14.81 -16.48 3.62
C ARG A 260 14.69 -15.75 4.94
N TYR A 261 14.97 -14.45 4.92
CA TYR A 261 14.86 -13.62 6.11
C TYR A 261 13.41 -13.14 6.21
N ARG A 262 12.81 -13.24 7.41
CA ARG A 262 11.41 -12.83 7.70
C ARG A 262 10.31 -13.56 6.92
N VAL A 263 10.64 -14.71 6.33
CA VAL A 263 9.64 -15.60 5.75
C VAL A 263 9.81 -16.96 6.41
N ASN A 264 8.88 -17.30 7.31
CA ASN A 264 8.69 -18.67 7.78
C ASN A 264 7.62 -19.34 6.92
N TYR A 265 7.48 -20.66 7.01
CA TYR A 265 6.39 -21.39 6.36
C TYR A 265 5.72 -22.26 7.40
N GLY A 266 4.39 -22.36 7.33
CA GLY A 266 3.60 -23.19 8.22
C GLY A 266 2.21 -23.43 7.65
N VAL A 267 1.41 -24.23 8.33
CA VAL A 267 -0.01 -24.38 7.98
C VAL A 267 -0.82 -23.31 8.74
N ASN A 268 -1.78 -22.66 8.08
CA ASN A 268 -2.67 -21.72 8.75
C ASN A 268 -3.65 -22.48 9.66
N PRO A 269 -3.66 -22.23 10.98
CA PRO A 269 -4.54 -22.95 11.91
C PRO A 269 -5.99 -22.46 11.91
N SER A 270 -6.33 -21.40 11.16
CA SER A 270 -7.68 -20.85 11.14
C SER A 270 -8.69 -21.87 10.61
N LEU A 271 -9.78 -22.07 11.36
CA LEU A 271 -10.92 -22.91 10.95
C LEU A 271 -11.56 -22.43 9.64
N SER A 272 -11.43 -21.14 9.31
CA SER A 272 -11.91 -20.57 8.04
C SER A 272 -11.00 -20.90 6.85
N PHE A 273 -9.79 -21.41 7.09
CA PHE A 273 -8.76 -21.66 6.08
C PHE A 273 -8.31 -23.13 6.11
N ASN A 274 -9.11 -24.00 5.50
CA ASN A 274 -8.92 -25.46 5.51
C ASN A 274 -7.87 -25.96 4.48
N ARG A 275 -6.73 -25.27 4.33
CA ARG A 275 -5.63 -25.72 3.45
C ARG A 275 -4.56 -26.45 4.24
N LEU A 276 -4.06 -27.56 3.70
CA LEU A 276 -3.03 -28.39 4.33
C LEU A 276 -1.61 -28.09 3.81
N MET A 277 -1.48 -27.19 2.83
CA MET A 277 -0.18 -26.72 2.35
C MET A 277 0.40 -25.62 3.22
N ALA A 278 1.73 -25.60 3.31
CA ALA A 278 2.43 -24.55 4.03
C ALA A 278 2.35 -23.22 3.27
N VAL A 279 1.86 -22.19 3.93
CA VAL A 279 1.84 -20.80 3.46
C VAL A 279 2.98 -20.02 4.11
N PRO A 280 3.53 -18.98 3.45
CA PRO A 280 4.49 -18.09 4.09
C PRO A 280 3.84 -17.41 5.30
N PHE A 281 4.60 -17.28 6.39
CA PHE A 281 4.27 -16.47 7.55
C PHE A 281 5.27 -15.32 7.65
N PRO A 282 4.79 -14.09 7.86
CA PRO A 282 5.61 -12.89 7.82
C PRO A 282 6.49 -12.67 9.07
N ALA A 283 6.24 -13.33 10.20
CA ALA A 283 6.98 -13.10 11.43
C ALA A 283 8.06 -14.17 11.72
N LYS A 284 9.30 -13.69 11.88
CA LYS A 284 10.38 -14.39 12.61
C LYS A 284 10.53 -13.87 14.06
N ASP A 285 9.84 -12.76 14.39
CA ASP A 285 10.00 -12.01 15.64
C ASP A 285 8.81 -12.23 16.60
N VAL A 286 7.75 -12.92 16.16
CA VAL A 286 6.76 -13.58 17.02
C VAL A 286 7.30 -14.97 17.32
N VAL A 287 7.41 -15.33 18.59
CA VAL A 287 7.78 -16.70 18.98
C VAL A 287 6.70 -17.62 18.41
N ALA A 288 7.03 -18.38 17.36
CA ALA A 288 6.20 -19.51 16.99
C ALA A 288 6.30 -20.51 18.15
N ASP A 289 5.18 -20.82 18.80
CA ASP A 289 5.16 -21.67 20.01
C ASP A 289 5.86 -23.03 19.82
N ARG A 290 6.00 -23.48 18.58
CA ARG A 290 7.10 -24.28 18.02
C ARG A 290 6.94 -24.19 16.50
N PRO A 291 8.00 -24.10 15.67
CA PRO A 291 7.88 -24.47 14.27
C PRO A 291 7.69 -25.99 14.24
N GLU A 292 6.45 -26.45 14.33
CA GLU A 292 6.10 -27.87 14.37
C GLU A 292 6.39 -28.50 13.01
N PHE A 293 7.62 -28.97 12.79
CA PHE A 293 7.97 -29.84 11.66
C PHE A 293 7.46 -31.28 11.87
N GLY A 294 6.25 -31.43 12.41
CA GLY A 294 5.65 -32.71 12.77
C GLY A 294 4.12 -32.68 12.67
N LEU A 295 3.52 -33.86 12.70
CA LEU A 295 2.06 -34.01 12.62
C LEU A 295 1.41 -33.71 13.98
N ASN A 296 0.26 -33.03 13.96
CA ASN A 296 -0.55 -32.89 15.17
C ASN A 296 -1.27 -34.21 15.50
N ASN A 297 -1.84 -34.32 16.71
CA ASN A 297 -2.50 -35.54 17.17
C ASN A 297 -3.66 -35.98 16.25
N SER A 298 -4.41 -35.03 15.70
CA SER A 298 -5.52 -35.34 14.80
C SER A 298 -5.02 -35.92 13.48
N GLN A 299 -3.93 -35.37 12.93
CA GLN A 299 -3.32 -35.85 11.70
C GLN A 299 -2.68 -37.22 11.86
N LEU A 300 -2.00 -37.47 13.00
CA LEU A 300 -1.47 -38.80 13.32
C LEU A 300 -2.59 -39.82 13.44
N PHE A 301 -3.67 -39.48 14.16
CA PHE A 301 -4.81 -40.36 14.29
C PHE A 301 -5.44 -40.70 12.93
N GLN A 302 -5.53 -39.73 12.01
CA GLN A 302 -5.97 -39.98 10.63
C GLN A 302 -5.06 -40.99 9.91
N CYS A 303 -3.74 -40.88 10.02
CA CYS A 303 -2.82 -41.84 9.43
C CYS A 303 -3.05 -43.25 9.96
N PHE A 304 -3.21 -43.41 11.28
CA PHE A 304 -3.41 -44.71 11.89
C PHE A 304 -4.77 -45.35 11.56
N ASN A 305 -5.83 -44.54 11.47
CA ASN A 305 -7.13 -45.04 11.02
C ASN A 305 -7.08 -45.48 9.55
N CYS A 306 -6.47 -44.68 8.67
CA CYS A 306 -6.27 -45.05 7.27
C CYS A 306 -5.44 -46.33 7.14
N LEU A 307 -4.37 -46.47 7.93
CA LEU A 307 -3.58 -47.69 7.99
C LEU A 307 -4.42 -48.90 8.46
N ASN A 308 -5.34 -48.72 9.39
CA ASN A 308 -6.19 -49.79 9.91
C ASN A 308 -7.36 -50.16 8.99
N GLU A 309 -7.93 -49.18 8.28
CA GLU A 309 -9.19 -49.33 7.55
C GLU A 309 -9.00 -49.48 6.03
N GLU A 310 -7.99 -48.85 5.44
CA GLU A 310 -7.83 -48.76 3.99
C GLU A 310 -6.66 -49.59 3.43
N GLU A 311 -5.64 -49.91 4.25
CA GLU A 311 -4.45 -50.64 3.79
C GLU A 311 -4.63 -52.16 3.83
N THR A 312 -4.15 -52.83 2.78
CA THR A 312 -4.25 -54.31 2.65
C THR A 312 -3.24 -55.06 3.51
N ASP A 313 -2.08 -54.45 3.77
CA ASP A 313 -1.04 -54.98 4.67
C ASP A 313 -0.56 -53.89 5.64
N PRO A 314 -1.34 -53.60 6.69
CA PRO A 314 -1.00 -52.59 7.69
C PRO A 314 0.30 -52.90 8.44
N THR A 315 0.59 -54.20 8.64
CA THR A 315 1.75 -54.66 9.42
C THR A 315 3.05 -54.29 8.72
N SER A 316 3.18 -54.59 7.42
CA SER A 316 4.39 -54.27 6.66
C SER A 316 4.68 -52.76 6.61
N ILE A 317 3.64 -51.94 6.44
CA ILE A 317 3.79 -50.47 6.45
C ILE A 317 4.19 -49.98 7.84
N TYR A 318 3.56 -50.49 8.90
CA TYR A 318 3.88 -50.12 10.28
C TYR A 318 5.31 -50.53 10.67
N ASP A 319 5.75 -51.73 10.26
CA ASP A 319 7.10 -52.21 10.50
C ASP A 319 8.13 -51.27 9.86
N GLN A 320 7.85 -50.72 8.67
CA GLN A 320 8.71 -49.68 8.09
C GLN A 320 8.75 -48.39 8.93
N TRP A 321 7.64 -48.00 9.56
CA TRP A 321 7.59 -46.81 10.42
C TRP A 321 8.47 -47.02 11.66
N VAL A 322 8.39 -48.21 12.27
CA VAL A 322 9.18 -48.61 13.44
C VAL A 322 10.67 -48.73 13.09
N LEU A 323 11.02 -49.37 11.97
CA LEU A 323 12.40 -49.56 11.52
C LEU A 323 13.17 -48.25 11.31
N TYR A 324 12.47 -47.13 11.11
CA TYR A 324 13.08 -45.81 10.92
C TYR A 324 13.30 -45.04 12.23
N GLU A 325 12.80 -45.56 13.35
CA GLU A 325 13.11 -45.07 14.70
C GLU A 325 14.27 -45.86 15.32
N ASP A 326 14.90 -45.28 16.35
CA ASP A 326 15.87 -46.02 17.14
C ASP A 326 15.12 -46.99 18.07
N GLU A 327 15.56 -48.25 18.16
CA GLU A 327 14.88 -49.30 18.97
C GLU A 327 14.63 -48.88 20.44
N LYS A 328 15.55 -48.11 21.02
CA LYS A 328 15.46 -47.57 22.38
C LYS A 328 14.33 -46.55 22.58
N ASP A 329 13.88 -45.92 21.49
CA ASP A 329 12.88 -44.85 21.49
C ASP A 329 11.46 -45.37 21.16
N VAL A 330 11.33 -46.68 20.84
CA VAL A 330 10.06 -47.34 20.56
C VAL A 330 9.63 -48.23 21.74
N PRO A 331 8.54 -47.87 22.45
CA PRO A 331 8.02 -48.70 23.55
C PRO A 331 7.65 -50.11 23.09
N LYS A 332 7.97 -51.13 23.90
CA LYS A 332 7.66 -52.54 23.62
C LYS A 332 6.19 -52.79 23.27
N SER A 333 5.28 -52.02 23.87
CA SER A 333 3.83 -52.14 23.63
C SER A 333 3.43 -51.81 22.19
N ILE A 334 4.24 -51.05 21.45
CA ILE A 334 3.92 -50.59 20.09
C ILE A 334 4.99 -51.03 19.06
N GLN A 335 5.84 -52.00 19.38
CA GLN A 335 6.87 -52.47 18.43
C GLN A 335 6.28 -53.19 17.22
N GLN A 336 5.10 -53.79 17.36
CA GLN A 336 4.39 -54.49 16.30
C GLN A 336 2.98 -53.94 16.17
N TRP A 337 2.44 -54.00 14.95
CA TRP A 337 1.09 -53.50 14.67
C TRP A 337 0.01 -54.15 15.54
N ILE A 338 0.14 -55.44 15.85
CA ILE A 338 -0.77 -56.19 16.72
C ILE A 338 -0.88 -55.58 18.14
N GLY A 339 0.17 -54.92 18.63
CA GLY A 339 0.18 -54.28 19.94
C GLY A 339 -0.48 -52.89 19.96
N VAL A 340 -0.81 -52.33 18.80
CA VAL A 340 -1.40 -50.99 18.66
C VAL A 340 -2.90 -51.04 18.93
N ASN A 341 -3.34 -50.35 19.98
CA ASN A 341 -4.74 -50.18 20.32
C ASN A 341 -5.18 -48.72 20.10
N LEU A 342 -5.79 -48.45 18.95
CA LEU A 342 -6.29 -47.11 18.62
C LEU A 342 -7.46 -46.64 19.49
N LYS A 343 -8.02 -47.46 20.39
CA LYS A 343 -9.04 -47.02 21.37
C LYS A 343 -8.42 -46.56 22.69
N ASP A 344 -7.21 -47.00 23.01
CA ASP A 344 -6.50 -46.63 24.23
C ASP A 344 -5.95 -45.20 24.12
N TYR A 345 -6.55 -44.27 24.87
CA TYR A 345 -6.13 -42.87 24.87
C TYR A 345 -4.69 -42.69 25.35
N GLN A 346 -4.28 -43.43 26.38
CA GLN A 346 -2.97 -43.25 27.00
C GLN A 346 -1.87 -43.81 26.09
N GLN A 347 -2.07 -45.00 25.53
CA GLN A 347 -1.14 -45.56 24.54
C GLN A 347 -1.02 -44.64 23.30
N ARG A 348 -2.12 -44.05 22.83
CA ARG A 348 -2.11 -43.10 21.70
C ARG A 348 -1.26 -41.86 21.98
N ILE A 349 -1.51 -41.15 23.07
CA ILE A 349 -0.84 -39.88 23.35
C ILE A 349 0.61 -40.09 23.77
N ASP A 350 0.83 -40.98 24.74
CA ASP A 350 2.11 -41.09 25.43
C ASP A 350 3.11 -41.94 24.67
N HIS A 351 2.66 -42.96 23.92
CA HIS A 351 3.54 -43.88 23.19
C HIS A 351 3.48 -43.64 21.68
N LEU A 352 2.31 -43.78 21.05
CA LEU A 352 2.16 -43.76 19.60
C LEU A 352 2.46 -42.39 18.99
N PHE A 353 1.73 -41.35 19.39
CA PHE A 353 1.88 -40.01 18.82
C PHE A 353 3.20 -39.39 19.23
N SER A 354 3.66 -39.63 20.47
CA SER A 354 4.95 -39.14 20.93
C SER A 354 6.11 -39.74 20.12
N THR A 355 6.05 -41.01 19.72
CA THR A 355 7.07 -41.68 18.90
C THR A 355 7.02 -41.23 17.44
N PHE A 356 5.85 -41.23 16.79
CA PHE A 356 5.77 -41.06 15.34
C PHE A 356 5.58 -39.62 14.84
N ARG A 357 5.35 -38.64 15.73
CA ARG A 357 5.06 -37.23 15.35
C ARG A 357 6.06 -36.60 14.38
N TYR A 358 7.34 -36.88 14.56
CA TYR A 358 8.42 -36.32 13.74
C TYR A 358 9.02 -37.33 12.77
N ASN A 359 8.43 -38.52 12.67
CA ASN A 359 8.91 -39.58 11.80
C ASN A 359 8.63 -39.20 10.34
N MET A 360 9.68 -39.06 9.53
CA MET A 360 9.53 -38.61 8.14
C MET A 360 8.77 -39.59 7.25
N ILE A 361 8.75 -40.88 7.55
CA ILE A 361 7.96 -41.85 6.79
C ILE A 361 6.47 -41.62 7.06
N VAL A 362 6.09 -41.43 8.33
CA VAL A 362 4.69 -41.14 8.71
C VAL A 362 4.24 -39.78 8.15
N ILE A 363 5.10 -38.77 8.21
CA ILE A 363 4.84 -37.47 7.57
C ILE A 363 4.67 -37.63 6.05
N ASN A 364 5.51 -38.43 5.39
CA ASN A 364 5.40 -38.68 3.96
C ASN A 364 4.13 -39.47 3.60
N TYR A 365 3.72 -40.43 4.44
CA TYR A 365 2.45 -41.13 4.34
C TYR A 365 1.28 -40.15 4.45
N PHE A 366 1.25 -39.29 5.48
CA PHE A 366 0.23 -38.27 5.63
C PHE A 366 0.13 -37.36 4.39
N ARG A 367 1.28 -36.91 3.89
CA ARG A 367 1.34 -36.04 2.71
C ARG A 367 0.84 -36.76 1.45
N HIS A 368 1.16 -38.05 1.31
CA HIS A 368 0.79 -38.86 0.16
C HIS A 368 -0.72 -39.09 0.06
N TYR A 369 -1.39 -39.41 1.17
CA TYR A 369 -2.81 -39.76 1.16
C TYR A 369 -3.74 -38.58 1.40
N PHE A 370 -3.37 -37.62 2.27
CA PHE A 370 -4.29 -36.56 2.70
C PHE A 370 -3.98 -35.18 2.12
N VAL A 371 -2.72 -34.88 1.82
CA VAL A 371 -2.31 -33.52 1.40
C VAL A 371 -2.23 -33.41 -0.13
N PHE A 372 -1.31 -34.13 -0.78
CA PHE A 372 -1.04 -33.94 -2.20
C PHE A 372 -2.22 -34.29 -3.12
N PRO A 373 -2.98 -35.38 -2.91
CA PRO A 373 -4.11 -35.69 -3.77
C PRO A 373 -5.19 -34.60 -3.78
N ARG A 374 -5.32 -33.86 -2.67
CA ARG A 374 -6.27 -32.76 -2.48
C ARG A 374 -5.71 -31.42 -2.97
N GLU A 375 -4.46 -31.12 -2.65
CA GLU A 375 -3.88 -29.78 -2.80
C GLU A 375 -2.98 -29.62 -4.04
N ALA A 376 -2.33 -30.68 -4.52
CA ALA A 376 -1.49 -30.66 -5.71
C ALA A 376 -2.34 -30.76 -6.99
N LYS A 377 -3.20 -29.76 -7.18
CA LYS A 377 -4.08 -29.63 -8.34
C LYS A 377 -3.63 -28.49 -9.24
N GLN A 378 -3.95 -28.63 -10.52
CA GLN A 378 -3.87 -27.56 -11.52
C GLN A 378 -5.24 -27.38 -12.17
N PHE A 379 -5.45 -26.25 -12.84
CA PHE A 379 -6.70 -25.98 -13.55
C PHE A 379 -6.46 -26.07 -15.05
N LEU A 380 -7.49 -26.44 -15.82
CA LEU A 380 -7.41 -26.52 -17.28
C LEU A 380 -6.98 -25.18 -17.90
N TYR A 381 -7.56 -24.08 -17.42
CA TYR A 381 -7.39 -22.76 -17.99
C TYR A 381 -7.15 -21.69 -16.92
N LYS A 382 -6.65 -20.53 -17.37
CA LYS A 382 -6.64 -19.29 -16.60
C LYS A 382 -7.19 -18.12 -17.41
N LEU A 383 -7.69 -17.12 -16.70
CA LEU A 383 -7.97 -15.78 -17.23
C LEU A 383 -7.04 -14.79 -16.56
N VAL A 384 -6.44 -13.90 -17.34
CA VAL A 384 -5.43 -12.95 -16.85
C VAL A 384 -5.81 -11.52 -17.18
N THR A 385 -5.56 -10.62 -16.24
CA THR A 385 -5.63 -9.18 -16.49
C THR A 385 -4.52 -8.45 -15.72
N SER A 386 -4.11 -7.29 -16.20
CA SER A 386 -2.97 -6.55 -15.66
C SER A 386 -3.17 -5.04 -15.79
N ALA A 387 -2.17 -4.27 -15.33
CA ALA A 387 -2.11 -2.82 -15.50
C ALA A 387 -2.33 -2.36 -16.96
N TRP A 388 -1.94 -3.17 -17.96
CA TRP A 388 -2.18 -2.86 -19.37
C TRP A 388 -3.66 -2.74 -19.73
N ASP A 389 -4.53 -3.50 -19.05
CA ASP A 389 -5.98 -3.44 -19.24
C ASP A 389 -6.59 -2.18 -18.60
N LEU A 390 -6.03 -1.71 -17.48
CA LEU A 390 -6.49 -0.50 -16.79
C LEU A 390 -6.28 0.76 -17.62
N SER A 391 -5.17 0.83 -18.35
CA SER A 391 -4.77 2.01 -19.12
C SER A 391 -5.06 1.89 -20.63
N SER A 392 -5.61 0.75 -21.05
CA SER A 392 -5.92 0.38 -22.43
C SER A 392 -6.61 1.46 -23.27
N SER A 393 -6.29 1.49 -24.58
CA SER A 393 -7.03 2.27 -25.60
C SER A 393 -8.49 1.85 -25.77
N LEU A 394 -8.89 0.72 -25.17
CA LEU A 394 -10.30 0.38 -24.97
C LEU A 394 -11.01 1.32 -23.98
N ARG A 395 -10.33 2.20 -23.26
CA ARG A 395 -10.90 3.25 -22.39
C ARG A 395 -10.60 4.63 -22.99
N SER A 396 -11.44 5.08 -23.91
CA SER A 396 -11.14 6.17 -24.87
C SER A 396 -11.36 7.60 -24.35
N LYS A 397 -11.23 7.85 -23.03
CA LYS A 397 -11.21 9.20 -22.45
C LYS A 397 -9.98 9.35 -21.56
N ILE A 398 -9.43 10.58 -21.54
CA ILE A 398 -8.13 10.94 -20.96
C ILE A 398 -7.97 10.36 -19.55
N ILE A 399 -7.22 9.26 -19.43
CA ILE A 399 -6.70 8.78 -18.16
C ILE A 399 -5.63 9.78 -17.73
N THR A 400 -5.78 10.35 -16.55
CA THR A 400 -4.78 11.27 -15.99
C THR A 400 -4.17 10.61 -14.76
N GLY A 401 -2.89 10.31 -14.84
CA GLY A 401 -2.10 9.80 -13.73
C GLY A 401 -1.27 10.90 -13.09
N PHE A 402 -1.23 10.92 -11.77
CA PHE A 402 -0.25 11.67 -11.00
C PHE A 402 0.65 10.66 -10.30
N SER A 403 1.95 10.93 -10.28
CA SER A 403 2.92 10.13 -9.57
C SER A 403 3.83 11.06 -8.79
N GLY A 404 4.12 10.71 -7.54
CA GLY A 404 5.17 11.37 -6.78
C GLY A 404 6.57 10.86 -7.14
N THR A 405 6.67 9.81 -7.97
CA THR A 405 7.91 9.10 -8.30
C THR A 405 8.02 8.68 -9.77
N ASN A 406 9.24 8.42 -10.24
CA ASN A 406 9.62 8.09 -11.61
C ASN A 406 10.28 6.69 -11.73
N ASP A 407 10.30 5.91 -10.65
CA ASP A 407 11.06 4.66 -10.57
C ASP A 407 10.65 3.60 -11.60
N THR A 408 9.36 3.52 -11.92
CA THR A 408 8.76 2.46 -12.74
C THR A 408 8.40 2.91 -14.16
N GLN A 409 8.88 4.09 -14.59
CA GLN A 409 8.63 4.65 -15.93
C GLN A 409 8.84 3.65 -17.07
N LEU A 410 9.90 2.84 -16.99
CA LEU A 410 10.20 1.81 -17.99
C LEU A 410 9.16 0.68 -18.05
N LEU A 411 8.42 0.46 -16.96
CA LEU A 411 7.39 -0.56 -16.81
C LEU A 411 5.98 -0.01 -17.02
N LEU A 412 5.82 1.27 -17.35
CA LEU A 412 4.51 1.80 -17.74
C LEU A 412 4.05 1.18 -19.07
N PRO A 413 2.75 0.83 -19.20
CA PRO A 413 2.17 0.39 -20.47
C PRO A 413 2.43 1.38 -21.60
N VAL A 414 2.67 0.89 -22.82
CA VAL A 414 3.17 1.71 -23.95
C VAL A 414 2.26 2.86 -24.39
N HIS A 415 0.97 2.79 -24.06
CA HIS A 415 0.00 3.84 -24.39
C HIS A 415 -0.01 5.00 -23.38
N ILE A 416 0.72 4.87 -22.27
CA ILE A 416 0.89 5.93 -21.29
C ILE A 416 2.09 6.77 -21.67
N ARG A 417 1.87 8.08 -21.74
CA ARG A 417 2.92 9.07 -21.94
C ARG A 417 3.10 9.82 -20.63
N GLN A 418 4.30 9.73 -20.07
CA GLN A 418 4.68 10.52 -18.92
C GLN A 418 5.03 11.94 -19.36
N TYR A 419 4.63 12.92 -18.56
CA TYR A 419 4.91 14.33 -18.79
C TYR A 419 5.51 14.92 -17.52
N ASP A 420 6.83 15.03 -17.49
CA ASP A 420 7.58 15.56 -16.35
C ASP A 420 7.50 17.09 -16.34
N LEU A 421 6.95 17.66 -15.27
CA LEU A 421 6.81 19.10 -15.12
C LEU A 421 8.18 19.73 -14.79
N PRO A 422 8.69 20.71 -15.56
CA PRO A 422 9.98 21.34 -15.31
C PRO A 422 10.11 21.94 -13.89
N GLU A 423 9.02 22.45 -13.33
CA GLU A 423 9.02 23.02 -11.98
C GLU A 423 9.25 21.97 -10.89
N LEU A 424 8.97 20.70 -11.18
CA LEU A 424 9.11 19.59 -10.25
C LEU A 424 10.44 18.84 -10.41
N GLN A 425 11.28 19.10 -11.42
CA GLN A 425 12.59 18.42 -11.56
C GLN A 425 13.52 18.58 -10.34
N LYS A 426 13.28 19.60 -9.49
CA LYS A 426 14.03 19.82 -8.24
C LYS A 426 13.63 18.86 -7.12
N THR A 427 12.49 18.16 -7.20
CA THR A 427 11.99 17.28 -6.14
C THR A 427 12.90 16.09 -5.89
N ASP A 428 13.54 15.58 -6.94
CA ASP A 428 14.45 14.42 -6.90
C ASP A 428 15.67 14.71 -6.01
N ALA A 429 16.19 15.94 -6.05
CA ALA A 429 17.28 16.38 -5.19
C ALA A 429 16.89 16.42 -3.70
N ILE A 430 15.60 16.57 -3.41
CA ILE A 430 15.09 16.71 -2.03
C ILE A 430 14.89 15.35 -1.36
N VAL A 431 14.70 14.30 -2.16
CA VAL A 431 14.72 12.91 -1.69
C VAL A 431 16.06 12.57 -1.06
N VAL A 432 17.13 12.90 -1.79
CA VAL A 432 18.51 12.69 -1.36
C VAL A 432 18.75 13.41 -0.03
N ASN A 433 18.19 14.62 0.13
CA ASN A 433 18.18 15.33 1.41
C ASN A 433 17.54 14.54 2.55
N ASN A 434 16.31 14.06 2.34
CA ASN A 434 15.53 13.42 3.40
C ASN A 434 16.11 12.07 3.84
N LEU A 435 16.73 11.33 2.92
CA LEU A 435 17.44 10.08 3.22
C LEU A 435 18.71 10.34 4.04
N LEU A 436 19.44 11.41 3.74
CA LEU A 436 20.71 11.72 4.37
C LEU A 436 20.55 12.54 5.68
N LYS A 437 19.46 13.30 5.85
CA LYS A 437 19.10 14.02 7.08
C LYS A 437 18.99 13.13 8.32
N ASN A 438 18.73 11.83 8.15
CA ASN A 438 18.57 10.88 9.24
C ASN A 438 19.83 10.05 9.55
N VAL A 439 20.96 10.33 8.89
CA VAL A 439 22.23 9.66 9.18
C VAL A 439 23.20 10.68 9.76
N GLY A 440 22.98 11.01 11.04
CA GLY A 440 23.93 11.81 11.81
C GLY A 440 25.24 11.05 11.95
N THR A 441 26.25 11.45 11.17
CA THR A 441 27.64 11.05 11.36
C THR A 441 28.46 12.29 11.69
N LEU A 442 29.08 12.28 12.87
CA LEU A 442 30.13 13.21 13.27
C LEU A 442 31.46 12.45 13.21
N PHE A 443 32.42 12.99 12.46
CA PHE A 443 33.77 12.44 12.37
C PHE A 443 34.68 13.12 13.40
N ILE A 444 35.53 12.33 14.05
CA ILE A 444 36.37 12.76 15.17
C ILE A 444 37.57 13.61 14.70
N ASP A 445 38.05 13.41 13.46
CA ASP A 445 39.30 14.01 12.94
C ASP A 445 39.11 14.93 11.71
N GLY A 446 37.92 15.50 11.51
CA GLY A 446 37.68 16.44 10.41
C GLY A 446 36.21 16.79 10.20
N THR A 447 35.94 17.85 9.44
CA THR A 447 34.57 18.24 9.10
C THR A 447 34.00 17.34 7.98
N ASN A 448 32.67 17.26 7.87
CA ASN A 448 32.01 16.57 6.76
C ASN A 448 32.49 17.08 5.39
N ARG A 449 32.84 18.37 5.32
CA ARG A 449 33.44 19.00 4.15
C ARG A 449 34.80 18.40 3.81
N ASP A 450 35.71 18.28 4.78
CA ASP A 450 37.08 17.80 4.55
C ASP A 450 37.08 16.38 3.97
N ILE A 451 36.16 15.55 4.44
CA ILE A 451 35.99 14.17 3.99
C ILE A 451 35.34 14.13 2.61
N ALA A 452 34.29 14.92 2.39
CA ALA A 452 33.64 15.04 1.09
C ALA A 452 34.66 15.48 0.02
N VAL A 453 35.48 16.50 0.30
CA VAL A 453 36.52 16.96 -0.62
C VAL A 453 37.57 15.86 -0.87
N LYS A 454 38.01 15.15 0.17
CA LYS A 454 38.94 14.01 0.00
C LYS A 454 38.36 12.90 -0.88
N TRP A 455 37.09 12.55 -0.69
CA TRP A 455 36.40 11.55 -1.51
C TRP A 455 36.18 12.01 -2.95
N LEU A 456 35.79 13.28 -3.16
CA LEU A 456 35.66 13.83 -4.50
C LEU A 456 37.00 13.77 -5.26
N ASN A 457 38.10 14.08 -4.57
CA ASN A 457 39.45 14.00 -5.13
C ASN A 457 39.91 12.56 -5.43
N GLN A 458 39.43 11.57 -4.67
CA GLN A 458 39.72 10.15 -4.90
C GLN A 458 38.80 9.50 -5.94
N SER A 459 37.67 10.14 -6.27
CA SER A 459 36.67 9.62 -7.21
C SER A 459 37.02 9.89 -8.67
N ASP A 460 36.56 9.02 -9.57
CA ASP A 460 36.81 9.08 -11.02
C ASP A 460 36.35 10.43 -11.63
N LYS A 461 37.30 11.16 -12.20
CA LYS A 461 37.08 12.51 -12.76
C LYS A 461 36.14 12.53 -13.96
N ASN A 462 35.96 11.41 -14.65
CA ASN A 462 35.11 11.33 -15.83
C ASN A 462 33.66 10.90 -15.51
N LYS A 463 33.37 10.61 -14.23
CA LYS A 463 32.06 10.07 -13.80
C LYS A 463 31.39 10.87 -12.69
N ILE A 464 32.16 11.62 -11.90
CA ILE A 464 31.66 12.30 -10.70
C ILE A 464 32.23 13.72 -10.67
N ASP A 465 31.34 14.71 -10.82
CA ASP A 465 31.69 16.14 -10.89
C ASP A 465 31.47 16.89 -9.56
N TYR A 466 30.55 16.38 -8.72
CA TYR A 466 30.15 17.00 -7.47
C TYR A 466 30.06 15.97 -6.35
N ILE A 467 30.30 16.41 -5.12
CA ILE A 467 30.02 15.64 -3.91
C ILE A 467 29.04 16.40 -3.03
N VAL A 468 28.10 15.67 -2.43
CA VAL A 468 27.05 16.23 -1.56
C VAL A 468 27.33 15.83 -0.12
N TYR A 469 27.34 16.79 0.79
CA TYR A 469 27.52 16.56 2.23
C TYR A 469 26.65 17.50 3.07
N PHE A 470 26.57 17.21 4.37
CA PHE A 470 25.81 18.02 5.33
C PHE A 470 26.73 18.90 6.16
N ASP A 471 26.35 20.16 6.29
CA ASP A 471 26.96 21.11 7.22
C ASP A 471 25.84 21.77 8.04
N PHE A 472 25.85 21.57 9.37
CA PHE A 472 24.85 22.08 10.32
C PHE A 472 23.39 22.07 9.79
N ASP A 473 22.91 20.88 9.41
CA ASP A 473 21.56 20.59 8.87
C ASP A 473 21.23 21.13 7.46
N SER A 474 22.19 21.77 6.78
CA SER A 474 22.06 22.23 5.40
C SER A 474 22.83 21.31 4.44
N ILE A 475 22.22 20.99 3.29
CA ILE A 475 22.95 20.26 2.25
C ILE A 475 23.81 21.24 1.46
N ILE A 476 25.07 20.86 1.30
CA ILE A 476 26.02 21.57 0.48
C ILE A 476 26.54 20.62 -0.60
N ALA A 477 26.34 20.98 -1.87
CA ALA A 477 27.05 20.36 -2.98
C ALA A 477 28.37 21.10 -3.20
N CYS A 478 29.46 20.35 -3.38
CA CYS A 478 30.79 20.89 -3.61
C CYS A 478 31.33 20.34 -4.92
N ASP A 479 31.78 21.23 -5.80
CA ASP A 479 32.41 20.86 -7.07
C ASP A 479 33.91 20.59 -6.91
N ARG A 480 34.56 20.14 -7.99
CA ARG A 480 36.01 19.88 -8.01
C ARG A 480 36.87 21.14 -7.88
N GLN A 481 36.28 22.32 -8.03
CA GLN A 481 36.91 23.62 -7.83
C GLN A 481 36.65 24.20 -6.42
N LEU A 482 36.01 23.40 -5.54
CA LEU A 482 35.63 23.74 -4.18
C LEU A 482 34.54 24.82 -4.05
N HIS A 483 33.78 25.09 -5.11
CA HIS A 483 32.60 25.95 -5.03
C HIS A 483 31.46 25.22 -4.32
N LEU A 484 30.75 25.97 -3.47
CA LEU A 484 29.70 25.46 -2.61
C LEU A 484 28.34 25.92 -3.12
N TYR A 485 27.41 24.98 -3.25
CA TYR A 485 26.04 25.23 -3.66
C TYR A 485 25.10 24.77 -2.54
N ALA A 486 24.41 25.72 -1.91
CA ALA A 486 23.39 25.45 -0.90
C ALA A 486 22.08 25.01 -1.57
N LEU A 487 21.58 23.82 -1.23
CA LEU A 487 20.35 23.27 -1.80
C LEU A 487 19.14 23.60 -0.90
N VAL A 488 18.17 24.37 -1.42
CA VAL A 488 16.93 24.76 -0.72
C VAL A 488 15.82 23.73 -0.96
N THR A 489 15.02 23.40 0.07
CA THR A 489 14.32 22.10 0.19
C THR A 489 12.78 22.22 0.26
N PHE A 490 12.05 21.35 -0.45
CA PHE A 490 10.59 21.12 -0.40
C PHE A 490 10.26 19.62 -0.28
N PRO A 491 9.28 19.16 0.52
CA PRO A 491 9.10 17.72 0.77
C PRO A 491 8.46 16.95 -0.41
N ALA A 492 9.15 15.93 -0.96
CA ALA A 492 8.59 14.92 -1.88
C ALA A 492 9.34 13.56 -1.79
N ARG A 493 8.66 12.51 -2.28
CA ARG A 493 9.01 11.07 -2.24
C ARG A 493 10.06 10.67 -3.28
N THR A 494 10.63 9.47 -3.10
CA THR A 494 11.97 9.02 -3.53
C THR A 494 12.16 8.65 -5.00
N ASP A 495 13.03 9.35 -5.74
CA ASP A 495 13.39 9.10 -7.17
C ASP A 495 14.89 8.79 -7.40
N PHE A 496 15.55 8.11 -6.45
CA PHE A 496 17.00 7.90 -6.51
C PHE A 496 17.37 6.45 -6.84
N LYS A 497 17.96 6.18 -8.01
CA LYS A 497 18.47 4.84 -8.36
C LYS A 497 19.94 4.65 -7.96
N PHE A 498 20.22 3.63 -7.14
CA PHE A 498 21.59 3.26 -6.80
C PHE A 498 22.29 2.54 -7.97
N PRO A 499 23.55 2.88 -8.27
CA PRO A 499 24.33 2.15 -9.28
C PRO A 499 24.60 0.70 -8.83
N MET A 500 24.79 -0.18 -9.81
CA MET A 500 25.18 -1.58 -9.58
C MET A 500 26.48 -1.63 -8.75
N GLY A 501 26.45 -2.35 -7.62
CA GLY A 501 27.60 -2.49 -6.72
C GLY A 501 27.74 -1.40 -5.65
N PHE A 502 26.75 -0.52 -5.48
CA PHE A 502 26.72 0.48 -4.41
C PHE A 502 26.89 -0.17 -3.02
N LYS A 503 27.73 0.44 -2.17
CA LYS A 503 28.05 -0.05 -0.83
C LYS A 503 27.44 0.89 0.22
N VAL A 504 26.73 0.30 1.18
CA VAL A 504 26.13 1.03 2.32
C VAL A 504 26.78 0.54 3.60
N ALA A 505 27.21 1.48 4.45
CA ALA A 505 27.64 1.22 5.81
C ALA A 505 26.50 1.50 6.80
N ILE A 506 26.37 0.68 7.84
CA ILE A 506 25.39 0.87 8.91
C ILE A 506 26.17 0.95 10.20
N THR A 507 26.04 2.08 10.88
CA THR A 507 26.73 2.36 12.14
C THR A 507 25.95 1.79 13.32
N LEU A 508 26.67 1.39 14.38
CA LEU A 508 26.08 0.91 15.63
C LEU A 508 25.93 2.08 16.59
N GLY A 509 24.70 2.36 17.02
CA GLY A 509 24.42 3.31 18.11
C GLY A 509 24.43 2.62 19.48
N ASN A 510 24.67 3.39 20.54
CA ASN A 510 24.66 2.87 21.90
C ASN A 510 23.23 2.41 22.30
N GLY A 511 23.09 1.23 22.90
CA GLY A 511 21.78 0.66 23.27
C GLY A 511 20.99 0.02 22.12
N LEU A 512 21.58 -0.12 20.93
CA LEU A 512 20.91 -0.72 19.77
C LEU A 512 21.01 -2.25 19.82
N THR A 513 19.86 -2.93 19.95
CA THR A 513 19.83 -4.39 20.01
C THR A 513 20.24 -5.02 18.67
N LYS A 514 20.79 -6.23 18.72
CA LYS A 514 21.16 -7.03 17.54
C LYS A 514 20.02 -7.12 16.53
N ASP A 515 18.79 -7.24 17.01
CA ASP A 515 17.61 -7.33 16.14
C ASP A 515 17.35 -6.02 15.43
N ARG A 516 17.32 -4.87 16.14
CA ARG A 516 17.16 -3.55 15.51
C ARG A 516 18.24 -3.25 14.46
N PHE A 517 19.48 -3.68 14.70
CA PHE A 517 20.57 -3.54 13.72
C PHE A 517 20.34 -4.38 12.46
N VAL A 518 19.93 -5.64 12.63
CA VAL A 518 19.58 -6.52 11.49
C VAL A 518 18.37 -5.96 10.73
N GLN A 519 17.37 -5.40 11.43
CA GLN A 519 16.22 -4.77 10.80
C GLN A 519 16.61 -3.56 9.94
N ALA A 520 17.47 -2.69 10.46
CA ALA A 520 18.02 -1.56 9.70
C ALA A 520 18.79 -2.06 8.46
N ARG A 521 19.61 -3.10 8.60
CA ARG A 521 20.33 -3.73 7.47
C ARG A 521 19.42 -4.29 6.40
N MET A 522 18.33 -4.93 6.80
CA MET A 522 17.37 -5.49 5.84
C MET A 522 16.54 -4.39 5.17
N ARG A 523 16.13 -3.35 5.90
CA ARG A 523 15.47 -2.16 5.32
C ARG A 523 16.37 -1.45 4.33
N MET A 524 17.65 -1.25 4.63
CA MET A 524 18.61 -0.65 3.70
C MET A 524 18.84 -1.54 2.47
N ARG A 525 18.94 -2.87 2.64
CA ARG A 525 19.05 -3.79 1.49
C ARG A 525 17.82 -3.76 0.60
N LYS A 526 16.63 -3.71 1.20
CA LYS A 526 15.36 -3.63 0.47
C LYS A 526 15.25 -2.28 -0.25
N LEU A 527 15.52 -1.18 0.44
CA LEU A 527 15.61 0.16 -0.14
C LEU A 527 16.56 0.17 -1.34
N VAL A 528 17.78 -0.35 -1.18
CA VAL A 528 18.76 -0.41 -2.28
C VAL A 528 18.26 -1.28 -3.42
N TYR A 529 17.73 -2.47 -3.15
CA TYR A 529 17.23 -3.38 -4.20
C TYR A 529 16.05 -2.78 -4.97
N GLU A 530 15.03 -2.27 -4.27
CA GLU A 530 13.86 -1.62 -4.89
C GLU A 530 14.28 -0.41 -5.73
N ASN A 531 15.28 0.33 -5.26
CA ASN A 531 15.87 1.48 -5.96
C ASN A 531 17.10 1.12 -6.81
N THR A 532 17.30 -0.14 -7.22
CA THR A 532 18.33 -0.49 -8.20
C THR A 532 17.69 -0.73 -9.55
N GLN A 533 18.46 -0.56 -10.64
CA GLN A 533 17.97 -0.97 -11.96
C GLN A 533 17.52 -2.45 -11.98
N GLN A 534 18.05 -3.31 -11.10
CA GLN A 534 17.69 -4.73 -10.97
C GLN A 534 16.21 -4.99 -10.71
N SER A 535 15.54 -4.18 -9.87
CA SER A 535 14.10 -4.33 -9.64
C SER A 535 13.31 -4.04 -10.93
N THR A 536 13.71 -2.99 -11.65
CA THR A 536 13.15 -2.63 -12.95
C THR A 536 13.45 -3.72 -13.99
N TRP A 537 14.63 -4.34 -13.93
CA TRP A 537 15.05 -5.45 -14.78
C TRP A 537 14.21 -6.71 -14.57
N ASP A 538 13.98 -7.07 -13.31
CA ASP A 538 13.20 -8.26 -12.95
C ASP A 538 11.73 -8.09 -13.35
N GLY A 539 11.18 -6.87 -13.30
CA GLY A 539 9.84 -6.54 -13.76
C GLY A 539 9.66 -6.54 -15.29
N LEU A 540 10.73 -6.36 -16.07
CA LEU A 540 10.65 -6.22 -17.54
C LEU A 540 10.09 -7.48 -18.20
N HIS A 541 10.46 -8.66 -17.70
CA HIS A 541 9.93 -9.91 -18.24
C HIS A 541 8.41 -10.00 -18.06
N HIS A 542 7.90 -9.72 -16.85
CA HIS A 542 6.48 -9.72 -16.54
C HIS A 542 5.72 -8.67 -17.36
N TRP A 543 6.32 -7.48 -17.52
CA TRP A 543 5.76 -6.41 -18.35
C TRP A 543 5.50 -6.86 -19.80
N VAL A 544 6.45 -7.59 -20.41
CA VAL A 544 6.28 -8.12 -21.76
C VAL A 544 5.24 -9.24 -21.80
N THR A 545 5.25 -10.16 -20.83
CA THR A 545 4.23 -11.22 -20.75
C THR A 545 2.82 -10.62 -20.63
N HIS A 546 2.68 -9.55 -19.85
CA HIS A 546 1.42 -8.80 -19.74
C HIS A 546 1.00 -8.17 -21.06
N SER A 547 1.96 -7.66 -21.85
CA SER A 547 1.69 -7.09 -23.16
C SER A 547 1.12 -8.13 -24.15
N LEU A 548 1.60 -9.37 -24.11
CA LEU A 548 1.06 -10.47 -24.94
C LEU A 548 -0.38 -10.79 -24.53
N ASN A 549 -0.63 -11.00 -23.24
CA ASN A 549 -1.96 -11.35 -22.71
C ASN A 549 -2.98 -10.24 -23.00
N PHE A 550 -2.56 -8.99 -22.85
CA PHE A 550 -3.34 -7.82 -23.21
C PHE A 550 -3.73 -7.80 -24.70
N GLN A 551 -2.78 -8.08 -25.59
CA GLN A 551 -3.03 -8.09 -27.03
C GLN A 551 -3.97 -9.21 -27.46
N ARG A 552 -3.87 -10.39 -26.84
CA ARG A 552 -4.83 -11.49 -27.04
C ARG A 552 -6.25 -11.06 -26.71
N LYS A 553 -6.45 -10.46 -25.52
CA LYS A 553 -7.75 -9.96 -25.08
C LYS A 553 -8.30 -8.87 -26.00
N ILE A 554 -7.48 -7.89 -26.39
CA ILE A 554 -7.90 -6.86 -27.35
C ILE A 554 -8.34 -7.47 -28.68
N SER A 555 -7.62 -8.48 -29.17
CA SER A 555 -7.97 -9.18 -30.40
C SER A 555 -9.38 -9.80 -30.31
N ALA A 556 -9.67 -10.48 -29.19
CA ALA A 556 -10.99 -11.06 -28.92
C ALA A 556 -12.09 -9.99 -28.85
N PHE A 557 -11.85 -8.86 -28.17
CA PHE A 557 -12.79 -7.75 -28.07
C PHE A 557 -13.04 -7.06 -29.42
N ARG A 558 -12.03 -7.01 -30.31
CA ARG A 558 -12.18 -6.48 -31.68
C ARG A 558 -13.06 -7.39 -32.54
N ARG A 559 -12.95 -8.72 -32.40
CA ARG A 559 -13.75 -9.69 -33.18
C ARG A 559 -15.24 -9.59 -32.89
N ILE A 560 -15.60 -9.35 -31.63
CA ILE A 560 -17.00 -9.10 -31.24
C ILE A 560 -17.45 -7.66 -31.54
N ASN A 561 -16.66 -6.90 -32.30
CA ASN A 561 -16.91 -5.50 -32.66
C ASN A 561 -17.33 -4.65 -31.45
N TRP A 562 -16.61 -4.80 -30.33
CA TRP A 562 -16.97 -4.19 -29.05
C TRP A 562 -17.25 -2.69 -29.14
N ASN A 563 -16.49 -1.98 -29.97
CA ASN A 563 -16.57 -0.52 -30.07
C ASN A 563 -17.83 -0.01 -30.80
N ASN A 564 -18.57 -0.88 -31.49
CA ASN A 564 -19.80 -0.51 -32.18
C ASN A 564 -20.99 -0.49 -31.19
N ASP A 565 -21.57 0.70 -30.98
CA ASP A 565 -22.72 0.89 -30.08
C ASP A 565 -23.97 0.11 -30.52
N GLN A 566 -24.09 -0.21 -31.83
CA GLN A 566 -25.21 -0.99 -32.38
C GLN A 566 -24.98 -2.51 -32.34
N GLN A 567 -23.81 -2.96 -31.87
CA GLN A 567 -23.47 -4.38 -31.87
C GLN A 567 -24.32 -5.17 -30.87
N ILE A 568 -25.00 -6.21 -31.37
CA ILE A 568 -25.72 -7.19 -30.56
C ILE A 568 -24.76 -8.33 -30.20
N PHE A 569 -24.63 -8.59 -28.91
CA PHE A 569 -23.78 -9.66 -28.38
C PHE A 569 -24.53 -10.99 -28.38
N THR A 570 -24.42 -11.81 -29.43
CA THR A 570 -25.04 -13.14 -29.50
C THR A 570 -24.33 -14.15 -28.58
N ASP A 571 -24.99 -15.27 -28.23
CA ASP A 571 -24.41 -16.28 -27.33
C ASP A 571 -23.09 -16.83 -27.89
N ILE A 572 -23.04 -17.02 -29.22
CA ILE A 572 -21.86 -17.48 -29.96
C ILE A 572 -20.70 -16.49 -29.77
N LEU A 573 -20.94 -15.18 -29.95
CA LEU A 573 -19.91 -14.16 -29.75
C LEU A 573 -19.40 -14.13 -28.30
N MET A 574 -20.26 -14.38 -27.32
CA MET A 574 -19.87 -14.45 -25.91
C MET A 574 -19.02 -15.68 -25.62
N GLN A 575 -19.39 -16.81 -26.20
CA GLN A 575 -18.62 -18.05 -26.09
C GLN A 575 -17.24 -17.93 -26.75
N ASP A 576 -17.18 -17.31 -27.92
CA ASP A 576 -15.92 -17.05 -28.63
C ASP A 576 -15.03 -16.08 -27.85
N LEU A 577 -15.60 -15.00 -27.29
CA LEU A 577 -14.89 -14.06 -26.41
C LEU A 577 -14.24 -14.79 -25.23
N ALA A 578 -15.01 -15.63 -24.54
CA ALA A 578 -14.52 -16.43 -23.40
C ALA A 578 -13.42 -17.39 -23.81
N LYS A 579 -13.58 -18.10 -24.94
CA LYS A 579 -12.61 -19.06 -25.44
C LYS A 579 -11.28 -18.39 -25.82
N GLU A 580 -11.32 -17.26 -26.51
CA GLU A 580 -10.10 -16.54 -26.94
C GLU A 580 -9.36 -15.87 -25.77
N CYS A 581 -10.08 -15.45 -24.73
CA CYS A 581 -9.48 -14.86 -23.53
C CYS A 581 -8.98 -15.92 -22.52
N SER A 582 -9.32 -17.19 -22.71
CA SER A 582 -8.86 -18.31 -21.87
C SER A 582 -7.49 -18.79 -22.34
N GLU A 583 -6.56 -18.94 -21.39
CA GLU A 583 -5.23 -19.49 -21.66
C GLU A 583 -5.13 -20.88 -21.03
N PRO A 584 -4.51 -21.86 -21.70
CA PRO A 584 -4.22 -23.14 -21.05
C PRO A 584 -3.28 -22.91 -19.87
N GLU A 585 -3.66 -23.44 -18.70
CA GLU A 585 -2.87 -23.32 -17.46
C GLU A 585 -2.12 -24.60 -17.13
N ILE A 586 -2.52 -25.73 -17.72
CA ILE A 586 -1.81 -27.00 -17.55
C ILE A 586 -0.42 -26.90 -18.17
N ILE A 587 0.57 -27.25 -17.36
CA ILE A 587 1.96 -27.34 -17.80
C ILE A 587 2.45 -28.77 -17.57
N GLU A 588 2.89 -29.42 -18.64
CA GLU A 588 3.48 -30.76 -18.59
C GLU A 588 4.96 -30.71 -18.17
N LEU A 589 5.44 -31.75 -17.48
CA LEU A 589 6.84 -31.95 -17.11
C LEU A 589 7.76 -31.92 -18.32
N LYS A 590 7.31 -32.48 -19.46
CA LYS A 590 8.08 -32.46 -20.71
C LYS A 590 8.23 -31.03 -21.25
N SER A 591 7.18 -30.22 -21.17
CA SER A 591 7.23 -28.81 -21.56
C SER A 591 8.16 -28.01 -20.64
N MET A 592 8.06 -28.24 -19.32
CA MET A 592 8.90 -27.53 -18.32
C MET A 592 10.37 -27.94 -18.35
N TYR A 593 10.67 -29.22 -18.54
CA TYR A 593 12.01 -29.76 -18.26
C TYR A 593 12.60 -30.58 -19.42
N GLY A 594 11.87 -30.87 -20.50
CA GLY A 594 12.30 -31.81 -21.54
C GLY A 594 13.32 -31.27 -22.55
N SER A 595 13.28 -29.97 -22.86
CA SER A 595 14.17 -29.35 -23.84
C SER A 595 15.59 -29.13 -23.31
N SER A 596 16.58 -29.11 -24.21
CA SER A 596 17.95 -28.70 -23.88
C SER A 596 17.96 -27.21 -23.56
N LYS A 597 18.61 -26.86 -22.44
CA LYS A 597 18.52 -25.52 -21.86
C LYS A 597 19.64 -24.66 -22.41
N LYS A 598 19.29 -23.71 -23.28
CA LYS A 598 20.18 -22.62 -23.70
C LYS A 598 19.77 -21.35 -22.98
N LEU A 599 20.75 -20.63 -22.44
CA LEU A 599 20.55 -19.25 -22.01
C LEU A 599 20.28 -18.42 -23.25
N GLN A 600 19.15 -17.73 -23.25
CA GLN A 600 18.75 -16.81 -24.32
C GLN A 600 18.45 -15.45 -23.71
N THR A 601 18.63 -14.41 -24.51
CA THR A 601 18.31 -13.05 -24.07
C THR A 601 16.80 -12.90 -23.91
N LEU A 602 16.34 -12.02 -23.02
CA LEU A 602 14.91 -11.72 -22.88
C LEU A 602 14.28 -11.28 -24.21
N PHE A 603 15.05 -10.60 -25.06
CA PHE A 603 14.65 -10.20 -26.40
C PHE A 603 14.33 -11.42 -27.28
N GLU A 604 15.25 -12.37 -27.42
CA GLU A 604 15.08 -13.57 -28.26
C GLU A 604 13.87 -14.39 -27.84
N ILE A 605 13.70 -14.59 -26.53
CA ILE A 605 12.63 -15.42 -26.01
C ILE A 605 11.26 -14.81 -26.32
N HIS A 606 11.10 -13.52 -26.06
CA HIS A 606 9.84 -12.83 -26.31
C HIS A 606 9.58 -12.57 -27.79
N HIS A 607 10.62 -12.34 -28.58
CA HIS A 607 10.52 -12.29 -30.04
C HIS A 607 9.92 -13.58 -30.57
N ASN A 608 10.45 -14.74 -30.17
CA ASN A 608 9.93 -16.04 -30.58
C ASN A 608 8.48 -16.26 -30.12
N ARG A 609 8.12 -15.85 -28.90
CA ARG A 609 6.73 -15.91 -28.41
C ARG A 609 5.80 -15.07 -29.29
N TYR A 610 6.21 -13.86 -29.66
CA TYR A 610 5.44 -12.99 -30.57
C TYR A 610 5.28 -13.57 -31.97
N GLU A 611 6.27 -14.28 -32.50
CA GLU A 611 6.16 -14.98 -33.79
C GLU A 611 5.24 -16.20 -33.73
N GLN A 612 5.24 -16.92 -32.60
CA GLN A 612 4.41 -18.11 -32.39
C GLN A 612 2.95 -17.80 -32.06
N THR A 613 2.63 -16.57 -31.63
CA THR A 613 1.24 -16.18 -31.34
C THR A 613 0.41 -16.03 -32.61
N HIS A 614 -0.60 -16.89 -32.78
CA HIS A 614 -1.56 -16.84 -33.89
C HIS A 614 -2.62 -15.70 -33.82
N HIS A 615 -2.52 -14.80 -32.85
CA HIS A 615 -3.48 -13.70 -32.70
C HIS A 615 -3.07 -12.49 -33.55
N ASN A 616 -4.03 -11.67 -33.98
CA ASN A 616 -3.74 -10.38 -34.62
C ASN A 616 -3.16 -9.39 -33.60
N VAL A 617 -1.86 -9.50 -33.38
CA VAL A 617 -1.02 -8.65 -32.52
C VAL A 617 -0.86 -7.28 -33.19
N SER A 618 -0.94 -6.20 -32.40
CA SER A 618 -0.65 -4.85 -32.87
C SER A 618 0.84 -4.70 -33.16
N LYS A 619 1.16 -4.42 -34.43
CA LYS A 619 2.54 -4.19 -34.87
C LYS A 619 3.23 -3.07 -34.09
N GLU A 620 2.52 -1.98 -33.84
CA GLU A 620 3.04 -0.83 -33.07
C GLU A 620 3.43 -1.20 -31.62
N ILE A 621 2.59 -2.00 -30.94
CA ILE A 621 2.86 -2.44 -29.57
C ILE A 621 4.03 -3.43 -29.58
N LYS A 622 4.00 -4.43 -30.47
CA LYS A 622 5.08 -5.41 -30.64
C LYS A 622 6.42 -4.72 -30.87
N ASP A 623 6.50 -3.81 -31.85
CA ASP A 623 7.75 -3.12 -32.20
C ASP A 623 8.25 -2.24 -31.05
N THR A 624 7.37 -1.59 -30.30
CA THR A 624 7.75 -0.76 -29.15
C THR A 624 8.24 -1.60 -27.98
N VAL A 625 7.58 -2.71 -27.68
CA VAL A 625 7.99 -3.68 -26.65
C VAL A 625 9.34 -4.29 -27.00
N LEU A 626 9.52 -4.76 -28.24
CA LEU A 626 10.78 -5.35 -28.71
C LEU A 626 11.92 -4.34 -28.73
N ARG A 627 11.67 -3.08 -29.12
CA ARG A 627 12.68 -2.01 -29.03
C ARG A 627 13.11 -1.75 -27.58
N ARG A 628 12.15 -1.68 -26.64
CA ARG A 628 12.45 -1.51 -25.21
C ARG A 628 13.23 -2.71 -24.66
N LEU A 629 12.86 -3.93 -25.05
CA LEU A 629 13.62 -5.14 -24.71
C LEU A 629 15.03 -5.16 -25.29
N LYS A 630 15.22 -4.67 -26.51
CA LYS A 630 16.55 -4.59 -27.12
C LYS A 630 17.42 -3.57 -26.40
N TYR A 631 16.90 -2.38 -26.13
CA TYR A 631 17.69 -1.34 -25.48
C TYR A 631 18.04 -1.68 -24.03
N TYR A 632 17.08 -2.25 -23.31
CA TYR A 632 17.23 -2.52 -21.89
C TYR A 632 17.62 -4.00 -21.65
N GLY A 633 16.86 -4.97 -22.15
CA GLY A 633 16.97 -6.39 -21.79
C GLY A 633 17.97 -7.26 -22.58
N GLU A 634 18.81 -6.69 -23.45
CA GLU A 634 19.69 -7.44 -24.36
C GLU A 634 20.78 -8.25 -23.66
N THR A 635 21.31 -7.77 -22.53
CA THR A 635 22.33 -8.49 -21.74
C THR A 635 21.74 -9.49 -20.76
N ASN A 636 20.43 -9.40 -20.48
CA ASN A 636 19.76 -10.23 -19.49
C ASN A 636 19.37 -11.58 -20.08
N GLN A 637 20.15 -12.60 -19.73
CA GLN A 637 19.89 -13.97 -20.14
C GLN A 637 19.05 -14.70 -19.10
N ARG A 638 17.99 -15.38 -19.55
CA ARG A 638 17.17 -16.27 -18.71
C ARG A 638 16.94 -17.59 -19.43
N LEU A 639 16.57 -18.61 -18.68
CA LEU A 639 16.09 -19.85 -19.26
C LEU A 639 14.65 -19.64 -19.76
N LEU A 640 14.39 -20.04 -21.00
CA LEU A 640 13.09 -19.87 -21.69
C LEU A 640 11.90 -20.42 -20.88
N GLN A 641 12.13 -21.43 -20.04
CA GLN A 641 11.12 -22.11 -19.22
C GLN A 641 10.88 -21.46 -17.83
N LEU A 642 11.72 -20.52 -17.38
CA LEU A 642 11.61 -19.86 -16.06
C LEU A 642 10.83 -18.54 -16.10
N LEU A 643 10.19 -18.25 -17.23
CA LEU A 643 9.62 -16.95 -17.52
C LEU A 643 8.21 -16.79 -16.93
N ASP A 644 7.38 -17.83 -16.98
CA ASP A 644 5.98 -17.74 -16.56
C ASP A 644 5.74 -18.01 -15.06
N GLU A 645 6.80 -18.03 -14.24
CA GLU A 645 6.70 -18.36 -12.81
C GLU A 645 6.07 -17.22 -11.99
N GLU A 646 4.74 -17.14 -12.04
CA GLU A 646 3.87 -16.41 -11.11
C GLU A 646 4.16 -16.76 -9.63
N GLN A 647 4.63 -17.98 -9.38
CA GLN A 647 5.02 -18.48 -8.06
C GLN A 647 6.22 -17.73 -7.46
N GLN A 648 7.13 -17.17 -8.25
CA GLN A 648 8.23 -16.35 -7.71
C GLN A 648 7.75 -14.97 -7.23
N ARG A 649 6.65 -14.43 -7.81
CA ARG A 649 6.05 -13.14 -7.40
C ARG A 649 5.28 -13.22 -6.08
N GLU A 650 4.50 -14.28 -5.87
CA GLU A 650 3.83 -14.54 -4.57
C GLU A 650 4.84 -14.70 -3.43
N LEU A 651 6.05 -15.14 -3.75
CA LEU A 651 7.13 -15.38 -2.80
C LEU A 651 7.93 -14.11 -2.40
N GLU A 652 7.70 -12.97 -3.06
CA GLU A 652 8.42 -11.71 -2.83
C GLU A 652 7.59 -10.60 -2.16
N GLN A 653 6.25 -10.68 -2.15
CA GLN A 653 5.40 -9.66 -1.56
C GLN A 653 4.22 -10.23 -0.75
N GLU A 654 4.48 -10.46 0.54
CA GLU A 654 3.53 -10.04 1.57
C GLU A 654 4.25 -8.97 2.40
N LEU A 655 4.12 -7.71 1.97
CA LEU A 655 4.29 -6.61 2.90
C LEU A 655 3.13 -6.73 3.89
N GLU A 656 3.42 -7.26 5.08
CA GLU A 656 2.66 -6.85 6.27
C GLU A 656 2.74 -5.32 6.30
N GLU A 657 1.67 -4.69 5.84
CA GLU A 657 1.25 -3.44 6.41
C GLU A 657 1.06 -3.74 7.90
N GLU A 658 2.08 -3.44 8.70
CA GLU A 658 1.90 -3.19 10.13
C GLU A 658 0.85 -2.06 10.20
N GLU A 659 -0.43 -2.43 10.17
CA GLU A 659 -1.46 -1.67 10.84
C GLU A 659 -0.94 -1.56 12.26
N ARG A 660 -0.31 -0.41 12.60
CA ARG A 660 -0.39 0.05 13.97
C ARG A 660 -1.87 0.04 14.27
N GLN A 661 -2.32 -0.95 15.04
CA GLN A 661 -3.67 -0.96 15.56
C GLN A 661 -3.82 0.38 16.27
N LEU A 662 -4.46 1.33 15.59
CA LEU A 662 -4.95 2.54 16.22
C LEU A 662 -5.96 2.01 17.23
N GLU A 663 -5.59 2.08 18.51
CA GLU A 663 -6.50 1.78 19.60
C GLU A 663 -7.73 2.66 19.42
N ARG A 664 -8.80 2.04 18.90
CA ARG A 664 -10.04 2.76 18.63
C ARG A 664 -10.65 3.07 19.99
N PRO A 665 -11.20 4.27 20.19
CA PRO A 665 -11.93 4.56 21.41
C PRO A 665 -13.07 3.54 21.60
N SER A 666 -13.46 3.32 22.85
CA SER A 666 -14.52 2.39 23.24
C SER A 666 -15.79 2.57 22.40
N LEU A 667 -16.54 1.49 22.18
CA LEU A 667 -17.80 1.52 21.46
C LEU A 667 -18.82 2.42 22.20
N VAL A 668 -19.24 3.51 21.55
CA VAL A 668 -20.23 4.44 22.10
C VAL A 668 -21.42 4.61 21.15
N THR A 669 -22.59 4.89 21.70
CA THR A 669 -23.80 5.13 20.91
C THR A 669 -23.80 6.57 20.36
N PRO A 670 -23.96 6.75 19.03
CA PRO A 670 -24.02 8.08 18.43
C PRO A 670 -25.32 8.80 18.82
N CYS A 671 -25.25 10.12 18.99
CA CYS A 671 -26.44 10.95 19.14
C CYS A 671 -27.24 10.99 17.82
N GLN A 672 -28.58 11.08 17.91
CA GLN A 672 -29.40 11.42 16.75
C GLN A 672 -29.22 12.91 16.43
N SER A 673 -28.66 13.22 15.26
CA SER A 673 -28.45 14.59 14.80
C SER A 673 -29.77 15.28 14.44
N ARG A 674 -29.89 16.57 14.75
CA ARG A 674 -31.07 17.40 14.45
C ARG A 674 -30.64 18.72 13.80
N LEU A 675 -31.31 19.12 12.72
CA LEU A 675 -31.16 20.46 12.17
C LEU A 675 -32.05 21.46 12.93
N HIS A 676 -31.45 22.48 13.53
CA HIS A 676 -32.16 23.56 14.21
C HIS A 676 -32.78 24.57 13.24
N GLU A 677 -33.97 25.09 13.55
CA GLU A 677 -34.65 26.10 12.71
C GLU A 677 -33.90 27.44 12.72
N GLU A 678 -33.24 27.78 13.83
CA GLU A 678 -32.43 28.98 13.98
C GLU A 678 -31.25 29.01 12.99
N ILE A 679 -30.67 27.84 12.66
CA ILE A 679 -29.65 27.73 11.61
C ILE A 679 -30.25 27.99 10.23
N LYS A 680 -31.51 27.61 10.00
CA LYS A 680 -32.20 27.93 8.75
C LYS A 680 -32.49 29.42 8.64
N GLN A 681 -32.87 30.05 9.75
CA GLN A 681 -33.12 31.49 9.84
C GLN A 681 -31.85 32.33 9.59
N LEU A 682 -30.65 31.82 9.91
CA LEU A 682 -29.39 32.50 9.53
C LEU A 682 -29.25 32.68 8.02
N CYS A 683 -29.84 31.78 7.22
CA CYS A 683 -29.85 31.85 5.77
C CYS A 683 -31.04 32.64 5.20
N ASP A 684 -31.91 33.21 6.04
CA ASP A 684 -33.00 34.08 5.59
C ASP A 684 -32.52 35.53 5.47
N MET A 685 -32.46 36.01 4.24
CA MET A 685 -31.92 37.32 3.88
C MET A 685 -32.86 38.47 4.23
N HIS A 686 -34.14 38.19 4.49
CA HIS A 686 -35.14 39.21 4.82
C HIS A 686 -35.30 39.43 6.33
N SER A 687 -34.67 38.59 7.15
CA SER A 687 -34.75 38.65 8.60
C SER A 687 -33.74 39.63 9.22
N PRO A 688 -34.11 40.36 10.30
CA PRO A 688 -33.17 41.21 11.05
C PRO A 688 -32.03 40.39 11.66
N MET A 689 -30.95 41.06 12.11
CA MET A 689 -29.80 40.36 12.68
C MET A 689 -30.23 39.51 13.88
N MET A 690 -30.03 38.20 13.79
CA MET A 690 -30.31 37.32 14.92
C MET A 690 -29.29 37.60 16.04
N ASN A 691 -29.78 37.85 17.24
CA ASN A 691 -28.93 37.92 18.41
C ASN A 691 -28.61 36.50 18.91
N LEU A 692 -27.44 35.99 18.53
CA LEU A 692 -27.01 34.62 18.86
C LEU A 692 -27.03 34.34 20.38
N LYS A 693 -26.78 35.35 21.23
CA LYS A 693 -26.83 35.23 22.71
C LYS A 693 -28.23 34.87 23.23
N GLN A 694 -29.30 35.23 22.51
CA GLN A 694 -30.69 34.95 22.89
C GLN A 694 -31.13 33.52 22.57
N HIS A 695 -30.32 32.76 21.82
CA HIS A 695 -30.61 31.37 21.42
C HIS A 695 -29.57 30.37 21.97
N PRO A 696 -29.38 30.27 23.32
CA PRO A 696 -28.35 29.43 23.93
C PRO A 696 -28.59 27.92 23.76
N LYS A 697 -29.79 27.52 23.30
CA LYS A 697 -30.09 26.11 22.95
C LYS A 697 -29.46 25.68 21.63
N VAL A 698 -29.05 26.63 20.78
CA VAL A 698 -28.48 26.37 19.45
C VAL A 698 -27.07 26.91 19.33
N PHE A 699 -26.82 28.14 19.78
CA PHE A 699 -25.51 28.76 19.69
C PHE A 699 -24.86 28.84 21.06
N ARG A 700 -23.62 28.35 21.15
CA ARG A 700 -22.78 28.44 22.34
C ARG A 700 -21.45 29.06 21.99
N HIS A 701 -20.80 29.70 22.95
CA HIS A 701 -19.46 30.22 22.78
C HIS A 701 -18.47 29.09 22.46
N LEU A 702 -17.41 29.37 21.70
CA LEU A 702 -16.43 28.39 21.24
C LEU A 702 -15.88 27.47 22.34
N SER A 703 -15.65 28.02 23.53
CA SER A 703 -15.15 27.28 24.69
C SER A 703 -16.06 26.11 25.10
N TYR A 704 -17.35 26.17 24.78
CA TYR A 704 -18.31 25.09 25.02
C TYR A 704 -17.95 23.80 24.26
N ALA A 705 -17.17 23.89 23.16
CA ALA A 705 -16.69 22.72 22.43
C ALA A 705 -15.86 21.77 23.30
N PHE A 706 -15.26 22.28 24.37
CA PHE A 706 -14.45 21.48 25.29
C PHE A 706 -15.28 20.82 26.40
N THR A 707 -16.55 21.20 26.59
CA THR A 707 -17.39 20.67 27.69
C THR A 707 -17.45 19.14 27.66
N GLY A 708 -17.15 18.50 28.79
CA GLY A 708 -17.09 17.03 28.91
C GLY A 708 -15.75 16.41 28.50
N THR A 709 -14.73 17.22 28.21
CA THR A 709 -13.34 16.76 27.98
C THR A 709 -12.42 17.17 29.13
N THR A 710 -11.20 16.62 29.17
CA THR A 710 -10.17 17.09 30.11
C THR A 710 -9.72 18.53 29.82
N PHE A 711 -9.97 19.04 28.61
CA PHE A 711 -9.54 20.37 28.19
C PHE A 711 -10.35 21.51 28.81
N VAL A 712 -11.51 21.24 29.44
CA VAL A 712 -12.39 22.27 30.03
C VAL A 712 -11.66 23.17 31.02
N ASN A 713 -10.82 22.57 31.86
CA ASN A 713 -10.15 23.28 32.95
C ASN A 713 -9.02 24.19 32.43
N ASP A 714 -8.40 23.81 31.31
CA ASP A 714 -7.22 24.50 30.78
C ASP A 714 -7.55 25.44 29.62
N CYS A 715 -8.75 25.38 29.03
CA CYS A 715 -9.07 26.11 27.80
C CYS A 715 -9.23 27.64 27.96
N GLN A 716 -9.21 28.18 29.19
CA GLN A 716 -9.43 29.60 29.52
C GLN A 716 -10.64 30.18 28.76
N ALA A 717 -11.85 29.78 29.16
CA ALA A 717 -13.08 30.04 28.42
C ALA A 717 -13.29 31.51 28.00
N ASN A 718 -12.87 32.48 28.80
CA ASN A 718 -13.05 33.92 28.56
C ASN A 718 -11.98 34.54 27.65
N SER A 719 -10.92 33.80 27.30
CA SER A 719 -9.81 34.30 26.47
C SER A 719 -10.06 34.19 24.97
N TRP A 720 -11.03 33.36 24.56
CA TRP A 720 -11.44 33.26 23.15
C TRP A 720 -12.24 34.50 22.72
N GLN A 721 -12.26 34.80 21.41
CA GLN A 721 -13.06 35.92 20.90
C GLN A 721 -14.55 35.74 21.22
N GLU A 722 -15.21 36.80 21.71
CA GLU A 722 -16.64 36.78 22.06
C GLU A 722 -17.57 36.46 20.87
N ASN A 723 -17.11 36.72 19.65
CA ASN A 723 -17.87 36.48 18.43
C ASN A 723 -17.62 35.11 17.82
N PHE A 724 -16.92 34.20 18.52
CA PHE A 724 -16.73 32.82 18.11
C PHE A 724 -17.78 31.91 18.77
N TRP A 725 -18.55 31.26 17.90
CA TRP A 725 -19.68 30.42 18.26
C TRP A 725 -19.50 29.01 17.71
N ILE A 726 -20.17 28.06 18.35
CA ILE A 726 -20.39 26.70 17.85
C ILE A 726 -21.89 26.41 17.88
N SER A 727 -22.38 25.59 16.95
CA SER A 727 -23.69 24.98 17.11
C SER A 727 -23.67 23.94 18.23
N THR A 728 -24.80 23.70 18.89
CA THR A 728 -24.90 22.62 19.88
C THR A 728 -24.72 21.24 19.26
N GLU A 729 -25.10 21.04 18.00
CA GLU A 729 -24.85 19.80 17.25
C GLU A 729 -23.37 19.57 16.90
N PHE A 730 -22.55 20.63 16.84
CA PHE A 730 -21.10 20.48 16.72
C PHE A 730 -20.47 19.76 17.93
N GLN A 731 -21.10 19.87 19.11
CA GLN A 731 -20.64 19.19 20.33
C GLN A 731 -21.36 17.85 20.57
N ARG A 732 -22.64 17.73 20.21
CA ARG A 732 -23.49 16.55 20.49
C ARG A 732 -23.25 15.38 19.52
N VAL A 733 -22.09 14.72 19.65
CA VAL A 733 -21.71 13.59 18.78
C VAL A 733 -22.18 12.24 19.32
N ILE A 734 -22.07 12.03 20.65
CA ILE A 734 -22.34 10.74 21.31
C ILE A 734 -23.25 10.92 22.51
N THR A 735 -23.98 9.87 22.91
CA THR A 735 -24.74 9.88 24.16
C THR A 735 -23.79 9.63 25.33
N THR A 736 -23.58 10.62 26.19
CA THR A 736 -22.62 10.51 27.31
C THR A 736 -23.20 9.67 28.46
N LYS A 737 -22.52 8.58 28.81
CA LYS A 737 -22.75 7.78 30.04
C LYS A 737 -21.58 7.89 31.02
N GLY A 738 -20.99 9.09 31.14
CA GLY A 738 -19.82 9.34 32.01
C GLY A 738 -18.45 9.22 31.35
N GLU A 739 -18.38 8.97 30.05
CA GLU A 739 -17.11 8.91 29.29
C GLU A 739 -16.56 10.30 28.95
N LEU A 740 -15.23 10.43 28.93
CA LEU A 740 -14.53 11.66 28.52
C LEU A 740 -14.63 11.84 27.00
N LEU A 741 -15.01 13.05 26.56
CA LEU A 741 -15.24 13.37 25.15
C LEU A 741 -13.96 13.66 24.33
N ASN A 742 -12.77 13.48 24.91
CA ASN A 742 -11.49 13.85 24.30
C ASN A 742 -11.33 13.26 22.90
N SER A 743 -11.52 11.95 22.74
CA SER A 743 -11.36 11.25 21.45
C SER A 743 -12.52 11.50 20.47
N PHE A 744 -13.57 12.21 20.90
CA PHE A 744 -14.79 12.48 20.14
C PHE A 744 -14.97 13.96 19.78
N LEU A 745 -13.96 14.79 20.05
CA LEU A 745 -13.93 16.18 19.61
C LEU A 745 -13.96 16.27 18.08
N LEU A 746 -14.99 16.92 17.52
CA LEU A 746 -15.06 17.12 16.07
C LEU A 746 -13.94 18.02 15.55
N SER A 747 -13.48 17.72 14.34
CA SER A 747 -12.60 18.64 13.62
C SER A 747 -13.42 19.85 13.13
N PRO A 748 -13.03 21.08 13.47
CA PRO A 748 -13.70 22.31 13.07
C PRO A 748 -13.37 22.63 11.62
N ARG A 749 -14.21 22.10 10.73
CA ARG A 749 -14.03 22.20 9.28
C ARG A 749 -14.95 23.21 8.63
N TRP A 750 -16.19 23.31 9.10
CA TRP A 750 -17.20 24.16 8.49
C TRP A 750 -17.43 25.39 9.35
N ILE A 751 -17.26 26.55 8.71
CA ILE A 751 -17.41 27.85 9.36
C ILE A 751 -18.43 28.66 8.59
N ILE A 752 -19.44 29.15 9.29
CA ILE A 752 -20.25 30.26 8.80
C ILE A 752 -19.63 31.56 9.28
N ILE A 753 -19.43 32.50 8.34
CA ILE A 753 -19.21 33.90 8.64
C ILE A 753 -20.55 34.61 8.48
N TYR A 754 -21.11 35.07 9.59
CA TYR A 754 -22.40 35.78 9.61
C TYR A 754 -22.17 37.27 9.78
N ARG A 755 -22.66 38.03 8.79
CA ARG A 755 -22.59 39.50 8.64
C ARG A 755 -21.19 40.08 8.84
N ASN A 756 -20.16 39.31 8.49
CA ASN A 756 -18.74 39.67 8.71
C ASN A 756 -18.40 40.00 10.18
N ARG A 757 -19.25 39.58 11.13
CA ARG A 757 -19.16 39.91 12.56
C ARG A 757 -19.06 38.68 13.45
N HIS A 758 -19.66 37.58 13.05
CA HIS A 758 -19.71 36.36 13.86
C HIS A 758 -19.16 35.16 13.09
N LEU A 759 -18.38 34.34 13.79
CA LEU A 759 -17.84 33.09 13.29
C LEU A 759 -18.57 31.94 13.98
N ILE A 760 -19.20 31.04 13.22
CA ILE A 760 -20.00 29.94 13.77
C ILE A 760 -19.50 28.61 13.21
N PHE A 761 -19.04 27.70 14.06
CA PHE A 761 -18.70 26.33 13.67
C PHE A 761 -19.94 25.44 13.59
N LEU A 762 -20.02 24.65 12.52
CA LEU A 762 -21.14 23.76 12.27
C LEU A 762 -20.73 22.29 12.24
N SER A 763 -21.68 21.42 12.59
CA SER A 763 -21.60 20.00 12.27
C SER A 763 -21.67 19.77 10.74
N ALA A 764 -21.18 18.62 10.28
CA ALA A 764 -21.23 18.28 8.85
C ALA A 764 -22.66 18.22 8.28
N LEU A 765 -23.65 17.84 9.12
CA LEU A 765 -25.06 17.80 8.73
C LEU A 765 -25.62 19.21 8.49
N GLU A 766 -25.39 20.12 9.43
CA GLU A 766 -25.83 21.52 9.32
C GLU A 766 -25.15 22.22 8.15
N ALA A 767 -23.85 22.01 7.98
CA ALA A 767 -23.08 22.58 6.87
C ALA A 767 -23.63 22.12 5.51
N ASN A 768 -23.97 20.84 5.36
CA ASN A 768 -24.54 20.30 4.12
C ASN A 768 -25.91 20.91 3.78
N TRP A 769 -26.76 21.18 4.78
CA TRP A 769 -28.03 21.86 4.55
C TRP A 769 -27.83 23.34 4.15
N VAL A 770 -26.99 24.07 4.90
CA VAL A 770 -26.69 25.49 4.65
C VAL A 770 -26.10 25.67 3.26
N LEU A 771 -25.18 24.79 2.89
CA LEU A 771 -24.59 24.71 1.56
C LEU A 771 -25.65 24.64 0.45
N GLY A 772 -26.62 23.73 0.58
CA GLY A 772 -27.72 23.59 -0.38
C GLY A 772 -28.56 24.86 -0.47
N ARG A 773 -28.88 25.47 0.68
CA ARG A 773 -29.71 26.69 0.73
C ARG A 773 -29.02 27.90 0.11
N LEU A 774 -27.76 28.15 0.45
CA LEU A 774 -26.98 29.28 -0.09
C LEU A 774 -26.77 29.16 -1.61
N ARG A 775 -26.60 27.93 -2.12
CA ARG A 775 -26.55 27.68 -3.57
C ARG A 775 -27.85 28.02 -4.28
N LEU A 776 -28.99 27.60 -3.73
CA LEU A 776 -30.30 27.93 -4.31
C LEU A 776 -30.50 29.45 -4.39
N LEU A 777 -30.19 30.16 -3.30
CA LEU A 777 -30.28 31.62 -3.27
C LEU A 777 -29.36 32.29 -4.31
N TYR A 778 -28.15 31.77 -4.48
CA TYR A 778 -27.20 32.23 -5.48
C TYR A 778 -27.72 32.03 -6.92
N TYR A 779 -28.26 30.86 -7.25
CA TYR A 779 -28.77 30.56 -8.60
C TYR A 779 -30.03 31.35 -8.96
N GLN A 780 -30.84 31.75 -7.96
CA GLN A 780 -32.09 32.48 -8.18
C GLN A 780 -31.90 33.99 -8.45
N GLN A 781 -30.66 34.48 -8.54
CA GLN A 781 -30.30 35.90 -8.77
C GLN A 781 -31.02 36.91 -7.84
N GLN A 782 -31.49 36.48 -6.67
CA GLN A 782 -32.26 37.31 -5.74
C GLN A 782 -31.41 38.23 -4.85
N SER A 783 -30.19 38.64 -5.22
CA SER A 783 -29.32 39.33 -4.25
C SER A 783 -28.41 40.40 -4.84
N ASN A 784 -28.88 41.65 -4.75
CA ASN A 784 -28.02 42.85 -4.71
C ASN A 784 -27.31 43.03 -3.34
N ASN A 785 -27.48 42.10 -2.38
CA ASN A 785 -26.88 42.16 -1.03
C ASN A 785 -26.15 40.84 -0.65
N LEU A 786 -25.20 40.41 -1.49
CA LEU A 786 -24.29 39.30 -1.19
C LEU A 786 -23.22 39.71 -0.15
N SER A 787 -23.60 39.90 1.12
CA SER A 787 -22.66 40.16 2.22
C SER A 787 -23.16 39.81 3.63
N ILE A 788 -24.26 39.03 3.75
CA ILE A 788 -24.87 38.71 5.06
C ILE A 788 -24.41 37.36 5.60
N ILE A 789 -24.11 36.36 4.76
CA ILE A 789 -23.69 35.04 5.23
C ILE A 789 -22.85 34.31 4.19
N THR A 790 -21.72 33.74 4.63
CA THR A 790 -20.85 32.90 3.80
C THR A 790 -20.41 31.64 4.54
N LEU A 791 -20.32 30.53 3.82
CA LEU A 791 -19.82 29.25 4.31
C LEU A 791 -18.39 29.04 3.82
N HIS A 792 -17.48 28.71 4.73
CA HIS A 792 -16.05 28.54 4.51
C HIS A 792 -15.56 27.16 5.01
N LEU A 793 -14.53 26.64 4.35
CA LEU A 793 -13.83 25.42 4.73
C LEU A 793 -12.53 25.78 5.46
N LEU A 794 -12.31 25.20 6.65
CA LEU A 794 -11.08 25.36 7.43
C LEU A 794 -10.33 24.03 7.53
N LEU A 795 -9.06 24.01 7.13
CA LEU A 795 -8.14 22.90 7.37
C LEU A 795 -6.97 23.31 8.27
N PRO A 796 -6.45 22.41 9.12
CA PRO A 796 -5.23 22.66 9.88
C PRO A 796 -4.02 22.59 8.95
N ARG A 797 -3.04 23.47 9.14
CA ARG A 797 -1.77 23.44 8.39
C ARG A 797 -0.80 22.47 9.07
N ILE A 798 -0.78 21.22 8.57
CA ILE A 798 0.06 20.11 9.06
C ILE A 798 1.37 20.01 8.26
N LYS A 799 1.40 20.57 7.04
CA LYS A 799 2.62 20.74 6.22
C LYS A 799 2.83 22.22 5.88
N ARG A 800 4.08 22.66 5.69
CA ARG A 800 4.42 24.08 5.42
C ARG A 800 3.69 24.67 4.20
N VAL A 801 3.49 23.89 3.13
CA VAL A 801 2.85 24.33 1.87
C VAL A 801 1.32 24.13 1.87
N GLN A 802 0.74 23.57 2.94
CA GLN A 802 -0.68 23.27 2.96
C GLN A 802 -1.52 24.54 3.15
N SER A 803 -2.53 24.75 2.30
CA SER A 803 -3.51 25.82 2.48
C SER A 803 -4.52 25.46 3.58
N ILE A 804 -4.98 26.48 4.30
CA ILE A 804 -6.03 26.38 5.32
C ILE A 804 -7.45 26.55 4.76
N PHE A 805 -7.57 26.87 3.46
CA PHE A 805 -8.80 27.08 2.66
C PHE A 805 -9.80 28.15 3.12
N VAL A 806 -9.68 28.66 4.34
CA VAL A 806 -10.69 29.54 4.94
C VAL A 806 -10.87 30.86 4.18
N ASN A 807 -9.81 31.36 3.55
CA ASN A 807 -9.82 32.59 2.75
C ASN A 807 -9.84 32.32 1.23
N THR A 808 -10.06 31.07 0.81
CA THR A 808 -10.10 30.71 -0.62
C THR A 808 -11.46 31.05 -1.21
N SER A 809 -11.51 32.12 -2.02
CA SER A 809 -12.75 32.65 -2.59
C SER A 809 -13.53 31.66 -3.45
N SER A 810 -12.83 30.76 -4.18
CA SER A 810 -13.44 29.71 -5.00
C SER A 810 -14.10 28.58 -4.19
N LEU A 811 -13.74 28.44 -2.91
CA LEU A 811 -14.29 27.46 -1.98
C LEU A 811 -15.28 28.08 -0.98
N THR A 812 -15.48 29.40 -1.06
CA THR A 812 -16.47 30.13 -0.25
C THR A 812 -17.84 30.02 -0.91
N ILE A 813 -18.90 29.88 -0.11
CA ILE A 813 -20.26 29.71 -0.63
C ILE A 813 -21.21 30.72 0.01
N PRO A 814 -21.90 31.55 -0.81
CA PRO A 814 -21.79 31.65 -2.27
C PRO A 814 -20.40 32.12 -2.74
N PRO A 815 -19.95 31.73 -3.95
CA PRO A 815 -18.66 32.15 -4.47
C PRO A 815 -18.65 33.66 -4.69
N LEU A 816 -17.61 34.32 -4.19
CA LEU A 816 -17.42 35.76 -4.33
C LEU A 816 -16.96 36.07 -5.76
N ILE A 817 -17.87 36.54 -6.62
CA ILE A 817 -17.56 36.96 -7.98
C ILE A 817 -16.94 38.37 -7.94
N ARG A 818 -15.73 38.54 -8.50
CA ARG A 818 -15.04 39.84 -8.65
C ARG A 818 -15.59 40.72 -9.78
N HIS A 819 -16.91 40.72 -10.00
CA HIS A 819 -17.51 41.60 -11.00
C HIS A 819 -18.18 42.77 -10.27
N LEU A 820 -17.69 43.97 -10.58
CA LEU A 820 -18.03 45.30 -10.05
C LEU A 820 -17.21 45.69 -8.80
N ASN A 821 -16.58 46.86 -8.91
CA ASN A 821 -15.50 47.39 -8.07
C ASN A 821 -15.84 47.67 -6.59
N ASP A 822 -16.95 47.16 -6.05
CA ASP A 822 -17.46 47.53 -4.71
C ASP A 822 -17.71 46.35 -3.73
N ALA A 823 -17.54 45.09 -4.14
CA ALA A 823 -17.69 43.95 -3.20
C ALA A 823 -16.36 43.63 -2.51
N VAL A 824 -16.09 44.28 -1.37
CA VAL A 824 -14.94 43.95 -0.51
C VAL A 824 -15.10 42.53 0.05
N SER A 825 -14.28 41.59 -0.41
CA SER A 825 -14.22 40.23 0.15
C SER A 825 -13.77 40.29 1.61
N PHE A 826 -14.59 39.78 2.53
CA PHE A 826 -14.22 39.69 3.94
C PHE A 826 -13.13 38.64 4.14
N PHE A 827 -11.94 39.08 4.51
CA PHE A 827 -10.85 38.22 4.96
C PHE A 827 -10.84 38.17 6.48
N LEU A 828 -10.61 36.98 7.03
CA LEU A 828 -10.49 36.82 8.47
C LEU A 828 -9.28 37.61 9.00
N PRO A 829 -9.46 38.47 10.02
CA PRO A 829 -8.34 39.16 10.66
C PRO A 829 -7.32 38.18 11.22
N LEU A 830 -6.04 38.57 11.23
CA LEU A 830 -4.96 37.73 11.75
C LEU A 830 -5.21 37.26 13.20
N GLU A 831 -5.82 38.12 14.01
CA GLU A 831 -6.20 37.83 15.41
C GLU A 831 -7.22 36.70 15.53
N TRP A 832 -8.10 36.56 14.55
CA TRP A 832 -9.07 35.47 14.49
C TRP A 832 -8.37 34.20 14.00
N LEU A 833 -7.54 34.30 12.96
CA LEU A 833 -6.79 33.18 12.39
C LEU A 833 -5.91 32.47 13.42
N VAL A 834 -5.17 33.18 14.26
CA VAL A 834 -4.29 32.54 15.26
C VAL A 834 -5.07 31.77 16.32
N GLN A 835 -6.24 32.28 16.73
CA GLN A 835 -7.14 31.52 17.60
C GLN A 835 -7.72 30.31 16.87
N LEU A 836 -8.02 30.41 15.57
CA LEU A 836 -8.41 29.25 14.76
C LEU A 836 -7.26 28.24 14.61
N PHE A 837 -5.99 28.65 14.59
CA PHE A 837 -4.84 27.75 14.55
C PHE A 837 -4.71 26.95 15.84
N ILE A 838 -4.81 27.63 16.99
CA ILE A 838 -4.93 26.99 18.30
C ILE A 838 -6.17 26.10 18.32
N PHE A 839 -7.30 26.57 17.77
CA PHE A 839 -8.53 25.81 17.78
C PHE A 839 -8.45 24.56 16.91
N ASN A 840 -7.82 24.61 15.73
CA ASN A 840 -7.79 23.53 14.75
C ASN A 840 -6.63 22.53 14.94
N GLY A 841 -5.55 22.93 15.63
CA GLY A 841 -4.34 22.10 15.78
C GLY A 841 -3.35 22.28 14.64
N THR A 842 -3.24 23.50 14.10
CA THR A 842 -2.24 23.88 13.09
C THR A 842 -0.83 23.84 13.69
N ILE A 843 0.15 23.32 12.95
CA ILE A 843 1.56 23.21 13.41
C ILE A 843 2.57 23.98 12.55
N TYR A 844 2.18 24.47 11.36
CA TYR A 844 3.00 25.34 10.51
C TYR A 844 2.33 26.69 10.23
N PHE A 845 3.16 27.73 10.10
CA PHE A 845 2.77 29.07 9.67
C PHE A 845 3.31 29.36 8.26
N GLU A 846 2.59 30.19 7.53
CA GLU A 846 2.94 30.64 6.18
C GLU A 846 3.78 31.92 6.23
N THR A 847 3.48 32.82 7.16
CA THR A 847 4.21 34.07 7.36
C THR A 847 4.79 34.16 8.78
N VAL A 848 5.84 34.97 8.93
CA VAL A 848 6.40 35.30 10.24
C VAL A 848 5.37 36.02 11.11
N ASP A 849 4.49 36.82 10.51
CA ASP A 849 3.41 37.53 11.21
C ASP A 849 2.42 36.57 11.87
N GLU A 850 2.05 35.47 11.20
CA GLU A 850 1.22 34.41 11.79
C GLU A 850 1.91 33.80 13.03
N GLN A 851 3.22 33.54 12.94
CA GLN A 851 4.00 32.96 14.04
C GLN A 851 4.11 33.93 15.22
N ILE A 852 4.39 35.22 14.96
CA ILE A 852 4.48 36.26 15.99
C ILE A 852 3.10 36.43 16.66
N ALA A 853 2.04 36.56 15.88
CA ALA A 853 0.69 36.73 16.41
C ALA A 853 0.24 35.50 17.21
N TYR A 854 0.63 34.28 16.81
CA TYR A 854 0.37 33.06 17.57
C TYR A 854 1.08 33.06 18.93
N CYS A 855 2.37 33.45 18.96
CA CYS A 855 3.13 33.55 20.21
C CYS A 855 2.54 34.62 21.14
N GLN A 856 2.26 35.81 20.62
CA GLN A 856 1.65 36.90 21.39
C GLN A 856 0.28 36.52 21.94
N CYS A 857 -0.56 35.82 21.16
CA CYS A 857 -1.86 35.35 21.60
C CYS A 857 -1.77 34.48 22.88
N LEU A 858 -0.75 33.62 22.95
CA LEU A 858 -0.46 32.71 24.06
C LEU A 858 0.43 33.31 25.17
N SER A 859 0.79 34.59 25.09
CA SER A 859 1.73 35.26 26.00
C SER A 859 3.12 34.61 26.02
N LEU A 860 3.61 34.20 24.84
CA LEU A 860 4.92 33.59 24.67
C LEU A 860 5.92 34.55 24.01
N CYS A 861 7.15 34.58 24.53
CA CYS A 861 8.34 35.22 23.97
C CYS A 861 9.49 34.20 23.75
N PRO A 862 9.37 33.35 22.70
CA PRO A 862 10.39 32.35 22.37
C PRO A 862 11.64 32.95 21.72
N LYS A 863 12.77 32.22 21.74
CA LYS A 863 14.05 32.59 21.11
C LYS A 863 13.98 32.52 19.58
N SER A 864 14.78 33.22 18.79
CA SER A 864 15.71 34.28 19.19
C SER A 864 14.97 35.52 19.67
N ARG A 865 15.49 36.10 20.75
CA ARG A 865 14.95 37.27 21.43
C ARG A 865 15.69 38.54 21.00
N THR A 866 15.02 39.68 21.03
CA THR A 866 15.70 40.99 20.91
C THR A 866 16.55 41.26 22.15
N VAL A 867 17.37 42.32 22.11
CA VAL A 867 18.22 42.71 23.25
C VAL A 867 17.36 43.00 24.49
N GLU A 868 16.24 43.68 24.30
CA GLU A 868 15.29 44.04 25.37
C GLU A 868 14.55 42.81 25.91
N GLU A 869 14.17 41.87 25.05
CA GLU A 869 13.56 40.60 25.44
C GLU A 869 14.55 39.70 26.21
N GLU A 870 15.83 39.71 25.85
CA GLU A 870 16.86 38.94 26.56
C GLU A 870 17.19 39.55 27.94
N GLU A 871 17.15 40.87 28.07
CA GLU A 871 17.24 41.57 29.36
C GLU A 871 16.03 41.26 30.26
N ALA A 872 14.81 41.27 29.70
CA ALA A 872 13.61 40.87 30.41
C ALA A 872 13.66 39.39 30.86
N PHE A 873 14.25 38.50 30.06
CA PHE A 873 14.50 37.11 30.47
C PHE A 873 15.48 37.03 31.66
N LYS A 874 16.58 37.79 31.63
CA LYS A 874 17.54 37.85 32.75
C LYS A 874 16.91 38.40 34.04
N ASN A 875 15.97 39.34 33.90
CA ASN A 875 15.19 39.91 35.01
C ASN A 875 14.08 38.97 35.53
N GLY A 876 13.94 37.77 34.95
CA GLY A 876 12.93 36.78 35.34
C GLY A 876 11.52 37.12 34.87
N TRP A 877 11.35 38.07 33.94
CA TRP A 877 10.04 38.45 33.42
C TRP A 877 9.52 37.45 32.38
N ILE A 878 10.42 36.71 31.74
CA ILE A 878 10.13 35.65 30.77
C ILE A 878 10.60 34.32 31.36
N ALA A 879 9.74 33.33 31.39
CA ALA A 879 10.07 31.98 31.86
C ALA A 879 10.96 31.22 30.86
N VAL A 880 11.53 30.08 31.30
CA VAL A 880 12.41 29.23 30.48
C VAL A 880 11.72 28.70 29.22
N ASP A 881 10.42 28.42 29.33
CA ASP A 881 9.56 27.99 28.23
C ASP A 881 9.01 29.16 27.39
N GLY A 882 9.48 30.38 27.66
CA GLY A 882 9.11 31.61 26.96
C GLY A 882 7.84 32.26 27.48
N PHE A 883 7.14 31.71 28.48
CA PHE A 883 5.89 32.29 28.96
C PHE A 883 6.11 33.57 29.77
N VAL A 884 5.26 34.58 29.53
CA VAL A 884 5.25 35.86 30.27
C VAL A 884 3.97 35.93 31.12
N SER A 885 4.13 35.86 32.44
CA SER A 885 3.00 35.73 33.38
C SER A 885 2.34 37.05 33.76
N ASN A 886 3.10 38.15 33.77
CA ASN A 886 2.59 39.48 34.16
C ASN A 886 2.20 40.30 32.92
N ILE A 887 0.97 40.83 32.93
CA ILE A 887 0.41 41.66 31.85
C ILE A 887 1.24 42.95 31.65
N GLU A 888 1.78 43.53 32.72
CA GLU A 888 2.63 44.72 32.62
C GLU A 888 3.93 44.43 31.86
N HIS A 889 4.52 43.24 32.07
CA HIS A 889 5.69 42.81 31.33
C HIS A 889 5.35 42.54 29.86
N CYS A 890 4.17 41.98 29.57
CA CYS A 890 3.69 41.85 28.18
C CYS A 890 3.59 43.22 27.49
N HIS A 891 3.10 44.26 28.18
CA HIS A 891 3.04 45.61 27.63
C HIS A 891 4.43 46.20 27.38
N TYR A 892 5.37 46.02 28.30
CA TYR A 892 6.77 46.44 28.12
C TYR A 892 7.41 45.78 26.90
N LEU A 893 7.16 44.48 26.70
CA LEU A 893 7.64 43.69 25.58
C LEU A 893 6.84 43.93 24.27
N LYS A 894 5.99 44.96 24.22
CA LYS A 894 5.17 45.34 23.04
C LYS A 894 4.29 44.18 22.53
N MET A 895 3.82 43.31 23.43
CA MET A 895 2.91 42.22 23.10
C MET A 895 1.47 42.73 23.03
N HIS A 896 1.11 43.37 21.92
CA HIS A 896 -0.20 44.04 21.78
C HIS A 896 -1.41 43.10 21.59
N LYS A 897 -1.18 41.79 21.39
CA LYS A 897 -2.22 40.81 21.02
C LYS A 897 -2.43 39.68 22.03
N VAL A 898 -2.10 39.92 23.30
CA VAL A 898 -2.27 38.94 24.39
C VAL A 898 -3.74 38.63 24.64
N ARG A 899 -4.08 37.34 24.72
CA ARG A 899 -5.45 36.87 25.02
C ARG A 899 -5.50 35.84 26.13
N PHE A 900 -4.50 34.96 26.19
CA PHE A 900 -4.42 33.91 27.20
C PHE A 900 -3.42 34.28 28.29
N HIS A 901 -3.89 34.28 29.53
CA HIS A 901 -3.16 34.81 30.70
C HIS A 901 -2.53 33.73 31.57
N ARG A 902 -2.85 32.45 31.31
CA ARG A 902 -2.12 31.30 31.89
C ARG A 902 -1.40 30.55 30.80
N ASN A 903 -0.33 29.85 31.20
CA ASN A 903 0.48 29.06 30.30
C ASN A 903 -0.33 27.91 29.68
N LEU A 904 -0.47 27.92 28.35
CA LEU A 904 -1.27 26.97 27.57
C LEU A 904 -0.45 25.92 26.84
N LEU A 905 0.87 25.85 27.07
CA LEU A 905 1.73 24.94 26.32
C LEU A 905 1.28 23.47 26.45
N ILE A 906 0.87 23.06 27.66
CA ILE A 906 0.35 21.72 27.91
C ILE A 906 -0.97 21.48 27.15
N PHE A 907 -1.90 22.43 27.21
CA PHE A 907 -3.16 22.37 26.49
C PHE A 907 -2.96 22.26 24.97
N VAL A 908 -2.09 23.09 24.40
CA VAL A 908 -1.77 23.09 22.96
C VAL A 908 -1.15 21.76 22.56
N LYS A 909 -0.21 21.24 23.35
CA LYS A 909 0.44 19.95 23.12
C LYS A 909 -0.56 18.80 23.08
N GLN A 910 -1.34 18.64 24.15
CA GLN A 910 -2.35 17.56 24.26
C GLN A 910 -3.40 17.65 23.15
N LYS A 911 -3.77 18.87 22.75
CA LYS A 911 -4.73 19.08 21.68
C LYS A 911 -4.20 18.69 20.30
N ILE A 912 -2.96 19.05 19.98
CA ILE A 912 -2.33 18.67 18.71
C ILE A 912 -2.27 17.16 18.61
N GLU A 913 -1.85 16.49 19.69
CA GLU A 913 -1.79 15.03 19.78
C GLU A 913 -3.16 14.40 19.57
N ASN A 914 -4.18 14.90 20.25
CA ASN A 914 -5.56 14.41 20.13
C ASN A 914 -6.16 14.60 18.72
N ARG A 915 -5.82 15.69 18.02
CA ARG A 915 -6.45 16.01 16.72
C ARG A 915 -5.72 15.46 15.51
N ASN A 916 -4.40 15.46 15.56
CA ASN A 916 -3.58 15.02 14.43
C ASN A 916 -3.15 13.56 14.56
N ASN A 917 -3.47 12.89 15.67
CA ASN A 917 -2.96 11.56 16.02
C ASN A 917 -1.42 11.46 15.90
N LEU A 918 -0.75 12.60 16.12
CA LEU A 918 0.66 12.81 15.91
C LEU A 918 1.16 13.87 16.89
N HIS A 919 2.35 13.65 17.45
CA HIS A 919 3.07 14.71 18.17
C HIS A 919 3.52 15.80 17.19
N ALA A 920 3.53 17.06 17.65
CA ALA A 920 4.13 18.15 16.89
C ALA A 920 5.65 17.87 16.75
N PRO A 921 6.19 17.68 15.53
CA PRO A 921 7.62 17.49 15.36
C PRO A 921 8.38 18.72 15.84
N ILE A 922 9.54 18.55 16.48
CA ILE A 922 10.40 19.67 16.89
C ILE A 922 10.77 20.56 15.69
N THR A 923 10.82 19.99 14.49
CA THR A 923 11.08 20.71 13.23
C THR A 923 9.89 21.52 12.68
N SER A 924 8.73 21.47 13.34
CA SER A 924 7.57 22.32 13.00
C SER A 924 7.61 23.64 13.78
N HIS A 925 7.01 24.70 13.25
CA HIS A 925 7.00 26.00 13.92
C HIS A 925 6.41 25.90 15.33
N VAL A 926 5.22 25.29 15.45
CA VAL A 926 4.56 25.14 16.76
C VAL A 926 5.30 24.13 17.64
N GLY A 927 5.80 23.02 17.09
CA GLY A 927 6.57 22.04 17.86
C GLY A 927 7.84 22.63 18.47
N SER A 928 8.59 23.42 17.70
CA SER A 928 9.76 24.16 18.19
C SER A 928 9.39 25.19 19.26
N ILE A 929 8.28 25.92 19.09
CA ILE A 929 7.80 26.89 20.08
C ILE A 929 7.43 26.18 21.40
N ILE A 930 6.66 25.10 21.35
CA ILE A 930 6.13 24.46 22.57
C ILE A 930 7.14 23.54 23.27
N LEU A 931 8.11 22.96 22.55
CA LEU A 931 9.10 22.04 23.12
C LEU A 931 10.43 22.72 23.46
N ASN A 932 10.87 23.67 22.63
CA ASN A 932 12.18 24.29 22.74
C ASN A 932 12.13 25.79 23.05
N SER A 933 10.94 26.39 23.15
CA SER A 933 10.78 27.85 23.27
C SER A 933 11.56 28.59 22.16
N LEU A 934 11.48 28.10 20.92
CA LEU A 934 12.24 28.62 19.79
C LEU A 934 11.38 28.83 18.53
N LYS A 935 11.44 30.02 17.94
CA LYS A 935 10.90 30.42 16.65
C LYS A 935 11.83 29.91 15.54
N LEU A 936 11.26 29.16 14.62
CA LEU A 936 11.91 28.80 13.36
C LEU A 936 11.63 29.92 12.33
N ILE A 937 12.66 30.33 11.59
CA ILE A 937 12.59 31.29 10.48
C ILE A 937 12.37 30.53 9.17
#